data_AF-A0A1G0XD56-F1
#
_entry.id   AF-A0A1G0XD56-F1
#
_cell.length_a   1.000
_cell.length_b   1.000
_cell.length_c   1.000
_cell.angle_alpha   90.00
_cell.angle_beta   90.00
_cell.angle_gamma   90.00
#
_symmetry.space_group_name_H-M   'P 1'
#
loop_
_entity.id
_entity.type
_entity.pdbx_description
1 polymer ?
#
loop_
_entity_poly.entity_id
_entity_poly.type
_entity_poly.pdbx_seq_one_letter_code
_entity_poly.pdbx_strand_id
1 'polypeptide(L)'
;MKRRKHYLILFILFVCAVVTQAQIVQLRTVDIGALWKAGKAHPNFVPAYSGDTLKPFDGNPFNALEMLNTDSLILTVQFDSAISIEKAKTYFWHNAEWFLESANSLTDLNSKLGTYSLLVPKKSANSFQWDSSAFAKKEVSLIRLSIKNPSDSTIRFGELVLEGSITFTKFIILPQPIQIIPNTSLQLQLKIQDEQGNFHSNFISSPILWESSNHSIATVDEFGKVSAFALGECEITVRTLDNKLKGFAPLMVVQDFRSTKVKPMTVKVALVIQDPWLPSSNRIHEEFGWRDPKQLSNKLVFHFKEATDSVVNFQFVEIIDANILFTRFYGNFLSVTQYVELLKEPGWKTLRAAEDSGQIWFDYREMVKYYHFDEKRNNNSIDEVWVFAAPFLGMYESQLMGPKAFWWNSPPIKDGTALNKLLSVMGLNYERGVDQAFHSFGHRVESALAYAYFEATGLNWNSTRTNPTPWDLFTRIEKDMPGEAHVGNVHFPPNGAHDYDYGNSTIVKSFAENWYRYPYLLDQSSQVNVATWLYTPGEPLAEGQDHLGFLRWWYGHIPRYEGVSNGVLNNWWHYVVDYEAAVALAKSTHPVGLREENSLNPPRKFGLEQNYPNPFNPSTVINYSLENPSHVSVKIFNMLGKEVATLIDKIMSLGQHNVQWNAQGFSSGVYFYQLKTGDIIQTKKMVLLR
;
A
#
# COMPACT_ATOMS: atom_id res chain seq x y z
N MET A 1 -36.00 -34.42 -69.11
CA MET A 1 -34.57 -34.05 -69.10
C MET A 1 -34.31 -33.15 -67.90
N LYS A 2 -33.42 -33.59 -66.99
CA LYS A 2 -33.24 -33.08 -65.61
C LYS A 2 -32.40 -31.80 -65.56
N ARG A 3 -32.83 -30.83 -64.75
CA ARG A 3 -32.02 -29.70 -64.23
C ARG A 3 -30.86 -30.26 -63.39
N ARG A 4 -29.61 -29.88 -63.70
CA ARG A 4 -28.44 -30.09 -62.82
C ARG A 4 -28.07 -28.77 -62.14
N LYS A 5 -28.28 -28.72 -60.82
CA LYS A 5 -27.73 -27.69 -59.92
C LYS A 5 -26.21 -27.91 -59.81
N HIS A 6 -25.42 -26.89 -60.08
CA HIS A 6 -24.00 -26.85 -59.71
C HIS A 6 -23.92 -26.26 -58.30
N TYR A 7 -23.46 -27.06 -57.33
CA TYR A 7 -23.08 -26.57 -56.01
C TYR A 7 -21.62 -26.11 -56.08
N LEU A 8 -21.40 -24.81 -55.95
CA LEU A 8 -20.08 -24.23 -55.73
C LEU A 8 -19.80 -24.34 -54.22
N ILE A 9 -18.98 -25.33 -53.83
CA ILE A 9 -18.49 -25.45 -52.45
C ILE A 9 -17.33 -24.47 -52.30
N LEU A 10 -17.60 -23.37 -51.60
CA LEU A 10 -16.61 -22.38 -51.18
C LEU A 10 -15.87 -22.95 -49.96
N PHE A 11 -14.67 -23.50 -50.15
CA PHE A 11 -13.76 -23.80 -49.04
C PHE A 11 -13.20 -22.47 -48.51
N ILE A 12 -13.86 -21.90 -47.50
CA ILE A 12 -13.26 -20.85 -46.68
C ILE A 12 -12.30 -21.57 -45.73
N LEU A 13 -11.02 -21.59 -46.10
CA LEU A 13 -9.92 -21.86 -45.17
C LEU A 13 -9.89 -20.70 -44.17
N PHE A 14 -10.52 -20.90 -43.01
CA PHE A 14 -10.24 -20.13 -41.81
C PHE A 14 -8.81 -20.49 -41.37
N VAL A 15 -7.82 -19.78 -41.91
CA VAL A 15 -6.52 -19.68 -41.25
C VAL A 15 -6.78 -18.80 -40.03
N CYS A 16 -7.14 -19.42 -38.91
CA CYS A 16 -6.89 -18.83 -37.60
C CYS A 16 -5.37 -18.69 -37.50
N ALA A 17 -4.85 -17.56 -37.97
CA ALA A 17 -3.58 -17.06 -37.47
C ALA A 17 -3.84 -16.78 -35.99
N VAL A 18 -3.51 -17.77 -35.15
CA VAL A 18 -3.24 -17.50 -33.75
C VAL A 18 -2.07 -16.52 -33.81
N VAL A 19 -2.38 -15.23 -33.68
CA VAL A 19 -1.37 -14.23 -33.35
C VAL A 19 -0.89 -14.68 -31.98
N THR A 20 0.18 -15.48 -31.96
CA THR A 20 0.87 -15.79 -30.72
C THR A 20 1.28 -14.45 -30.16
N GLN A 21 0.61 -14.00 -29.10
CA GLN A 21 1.06 -12.84 -28.35
C GLN A 21 2.52 -13.10 -28.01
N ALA A 22 3.35 -12.12 -28.29
CA ALA A 22 4.76 -12.21 -28.00
C ALA A 22 4.88 -12.44 -26.47
N GLN A 23 5.57 -13.51 -26.09
CA GLN A 23 5.66 -13.99 -24.71
C GLN A 23 7.08 -14.47 -24.43
N ILE A 24 7.50 -14.37 -23.17
CA ILE A 24 8.75 -14.98 -22.69
C ILE A 24 8.39 -16.07 -21.70
N VAL A 25 8.81 -17.29 -22.02
CA VAL A 25 8.70 -18.44 -21.11
C VAL A 25 10.01 -18.53 -20.34
N GLN A 26 9.92 -18.53 -19.02
CA GLN A 26 11.07 -18.63 -18.13
C GLN A 26 10.91 -19.81 -17.17
N LEU A 27 11.97 -20.63 -17.08
CA LEU A 27 12.05 -21.71 -16.11
C LEU A 27 12.20 -21.12 -14.70
N ARG A 28 11.45 -21.67 -13.75
CA ARG A 28 11.52 -21.38 -12.31
C ARG A 28 11.66 -22.68 -11.51
N THR A 29 12.41 -22.60 -10.43
CA THR A 29 12.40 -23.64 -9.39
C THR A 29 11.21 -23.40 -8.46
N VAL A 30 10.51 -24.47 -8.09
CA VAL A 30 9.52 -24.43 -7.01
C VAL A 30 10.26 -24.63 -5.68
N ASP A 31 10.25 -23.60 -4.84
CA ASP A 31 10.88 -23.62 -3.52
C ASP A 31 9.97 -24.31 -2.48
N ILE A 32 10.04 -25.64 -2.44
CA ILE A 32 9.24 -26.47 -1.50
C ILE A 32 9.62 -26.15 -0.05
N GLY A 33 10.89 -25.86 0.24
CA GLY A 33 11.37 -25.54 1.58
C GLY A 33 10.77 -24.25 2.13
N ALA A 34 10.70 -23.20 1.31
CA ALA A 34 10.01 -21.95 1.66
C ALA A 34 8.50 -22.16 1.86
N LEU A 35 7.86 -22.95 0.99
CA LEU A 35 6.43 -23.26 1.14
C LEU A 35 6.14 -24.04 2.43
N TRP A 36 6.98 -25.01 2.79
CA TRP A 36 6.87 -25.74 4.05
C TRP A 36 7.03 -24.83 5.26
N LYS A 37 8.08 -23.98 5.28
CA LYS A 37 8.30 -23.02 6.38
C LYS A 37 7.15 -22.03 6.54
N ALA A 38 6.46 -21.71 5.44
CA ALA A 38 5.27 -20.87 5.41
C ALA A 38 3.96 -21.64 5.74
N GLY A 39 4.01 -22.94 5.99
CA GLY A 39 2.85 -23.78 6.26
C GLY A 39 1.97 -24.07 5.04
N LYS A 40 2.50 -23.91 3.82
CA LYS A 40 1.78 -24.03 2.53
C LYS A 40 2.10 -25.31 1.75
N ALA A 41 3.08 -26.07 2.21
CA ALA A 41 3.39 -27.40 1.72
C ALA A 41 3.51 -28.35 2.90
N HIS A 42 3.11 -29.60 2.71
CA HIS A 42 3.00 -30.60 3.77
C HIS A 42 3.61 -31.95 3.33
N PRO A 43 4.95 -32.13 3.38
CA PRO A 43 5.59 -33.42 3.24
C PRO A 43 5.18 -34.44 4.31
N ASN A 44 4.99 -35.67 3.84
CA ASN A 44 4.79 -36.87 4.62
C ASN A 44 5.74 -37.97 4.12
N PHE A 45 6.44 -38.61 5.04
CA PHE A 45 7.46 -39.63 4.77
C PHE A 45 6.96 -41.00 5.23
N VAL A 46 7.14 -42.02 4.39
CA VAL A 46 6.84 -43.42 4.72
C VAL A 46 8.04 -44.30 4.33
N PRO A 47 8.71 -44.98 5.29
CA PRO A 47 8.46 -44.99 6.73
C PRO A 47 8.57 -43.60 7.39
N ALA A 48 7.99 -43.45 8.58
CA ALA A 48 8.03 -42.18 9.30
C ALA A 48 9.49 -41.75 9.58
N TYR A 49 9.81 -40.48 9.34
CA TYR A 49 11.14 -39.91 9.56
C TYR A 49 11.09 -38.90 10.70
N SER A 50 11.96 -39.09 11.71
CA SER A 50 12.03 -38.24 12.90
C SER A 50 13.18 -37.23 12.88
N GLY A 51 14.00 -37.23 11.83
CA GLY A 51 15.07 -36.25 11.66
C GLY A 51 14.61 -34.95 11.00
N ASP A 52 15.56 -34.19 10.46
CA ASP A 52 15.26 -32.92 9.80
C ASP A 52 14.62 -33.12 8.43
N THR A 53 13.30 -32.93 8.38
CA THR A 53 12.44 -33.11 7.20
C THR A 53 12.62 -32.03 6.14
N LEU A 54 13.33 -30.93 6.44
CA LEU A 54 13.65 -29.87 5.48
C LEU A 54 14.82 -30.23 4.57
N LYS A 55 15.67 -31.19 4.95
CA LYS A 55 16.89 -31.57 4.20
C LYS A 55 16.67 -31.80 2.71
N PRO A 56 15.60 -32.49 2.25
CA PRO A 56 15.39 -32.70 0.81
C PRO A 56 15.00 -31.44 0.02
N PHE A 57 14.85 -30.30 0.69
CA PHE A 57 14.32 -29.05 0.14
C PHE A 57 15.11 -27.83 0.61
N ASP A 58 16.32 -28.01 1.15
CA ASP A 58 17.12 -26.92 1.71
C ASP A 58 18.02 -26.24 0.65
N GLY A 59 17.99 -26.75 -0.59
CA GLY A 59 18.79 -26.27 -1.70
C GLY A 59 20.25 -26.73 -1.65
N ASN A 60 20.61 -27.59 -0.70
CA ASN A 60 21.93 -28.16 -0.53
C ASN A 60 21.91 -29.68 -0.78
N PRO A 61 22.22 -30.14 -2.00
CA PRO A 61 22.25 -31.59 -2.30
C PRO A 61 23.32 -32.36 -1.51
N PHE A 62 24.21 -31.64 -0.81
CA PHE A 62 25.23 -32.20 0.06
C PHE A 62 24.80 -32.25 1.54
N ASN A 63 23.51 -32.12 1.84
CA ASN A 63 22.94 -32.34 3.17
C ASN A 63 21.81 -33.38 3.13
N ALA A 64 22.18 -34.66 2.95
CA ALA A 64 21.18 -35.71 2.82
C ALA A 64 20.41 -36.01 4.12
N LEU A 65 19.12 -36.30 3.99
CA LEU A 65 18.38 -37.05 4.99
C LEU A 65 18.89 -38.50 4.97
N GLU A 66 19.01 -39.13 6.13
CA GLU A 66 19.48 -40.52 6.25
C GLU A 66 18.46 -41.37 7.02
N MET A 67 18.04 -42.49 6.45
CA MET A 67 17.18 -43.48 7.09
C MET A 67 17.86 -44.84 7.10
N LEU A 68 18.20 -45.32 8.30
CA LEU A 68 18.80 -46.64 8.51
C LEU A 68 17.72 -47.72 8.54
N ASN A 69 18.10 -48.96 8.20
CA ASN A 69 17.24 -50.15 8.24
C ASN A 69 16.01 -50.08 7.32
N THR A 70 16.07 -49.28 6.25
CA THR A 70 15.08 -49.26 5.18
C THR A 70 15.77 -49.05 3.84
N ASP A 71 15.34 -49.83 2.85
CA ASP A 71 15.79 -49.71 1.46
C ASP A 71 14.80 -48.91 0.60
N SER A 72 13.74 -48.35 1.19
CA SER A 72 12.70 -47.61 0.47
C SER A 72 12.19 -46.40 1.25
N LEU A 73 11.78 -45.38 0.49
CA LEU A 73 11.15 -44.16 1.00
C LEU A 73 10.06 -43.71 0.02
N ILE A 74 8.87 -43.43 0.55
CA ILE A 74 7.81 -42.71 -0.14
C ILE A 74 7.70 -41.33 0.50
N LEU A 75 7.95 -40.29 -0.29
CA LEU A 75 7.77 -38.90 0.06
C LEU A 75 6.54 -38.37 -0.67
N THR A 76 5.49 -38.02 0.07
CA THR A 76 4.29 -37.38 -0.47
C THR A 76 4.29 -35.92 -0.05
N VAL A 77 4.12 -34.98 -0.98
CA VAL A 77 4.01 -33.55 -0.67
C VAL A 77 2.64 -33.06 -1.13
N GLN A 78 1.86 -32.52 -0.21
CA GLN A 78 0.61 -31.82 -0.50
C GLN A 78 0.84 -30.31 -0.47
N PHE A 79 0.28 -29.58 -1.44
CA PHE A 79 0.34 -28.13 -1.52
C PHE A 79 -1.05 -27.53 -1.26
N ASP A 80 -1.11 -26.43 -0.50
CA ASP A 80 -2.37 -25.70 -0.25
C ASP A 80 -2.93 -25.04 -1.52
N SER A 81 -2.05 -24.77 -2.49
CA SER A 81 -2.39 -24.24 -3.81
C SER A 81 -1.67 -25.05 -4.86
N ALA A 82 -2.33 -25.31 -5.99
CA ALA A 82 -1.72 -26.06 -7.09
C ALA A 82 -0.45 -25.36 -7.58
N ILE A 83 0.56 -26.17 -7.94
CA ILE A 83 1.81 -25.71 -8.53
C ILE A 83 1.95 -26.21 -9.97
N SER A 84 2.54 -25.38 -10.81
CA SER A 84 2.86 -25.72 -12.19
C SER A 84 4.27 -26.29 -12.31
N ILE A 85 4.40 -27.54 -12.77
CA ILE A 85 5.69 -28.22 -12.91
C ILE A 85 5.79 -28.94 -14.26
N GLU A 86 7.00 -29.02 -14.79
CA GLU A 86 7.31 -29.70 -16.07
C GLU A 86 8.63 -30.47 -16.03
N LYS A 87 9.36 -30.41 -14.91
CA LYS A 87 10.59 -31.17 -14.71
C LYS A 87 10.83 -31.44 -13.23
N ALA A 88 11.43 -32.59 -12.95
CA ALA A 88 11.88 -32.97 -11.62
C ALA A 88 13.35 -33.37 -11.66
N LYS A 89 14.08 -33.05 -10.59
CA LYS A 89 15.46 -33.44 -10.37
C LYS A 89 15.60 -34.03 -8.98
N THR A 90 16.43 -35.05 -8.86
CA THR A 90 16.74 -35.72 -7.60
C THR A 90 18.23 -35.89 -7.46
N TYR A 91 18.73 -35.75 -6.24
CA TYR A 91 20.12 -36.03 -5.90
C TYR A 91 20.18 -37.09 -4.79
N PHE A 92 20.88 -38.19 -5.03
CA PHE A 92 21.01 -39.31 -4.08
C PHE A 92 22.47 -39.50 -3.69
N TRP A 93 22.73 -39.92 -2.45
CA TRP A 93 24.08 -40.30 -1.99
C TRP A 93 24.36 -41.81 -2.13
N HIS A 94 23.45 -42.52 -2.80
CA HIS A 94 23.56 -43.91 -3.19
C HIS A 94 22.92 -44.09 -4.58
N ASN A 95 23.19 -45.22 -5.24
CA ASN A 95 22.43 -45.57 -6.44
C ASN A 95 20.98 -45.79 -6.06
N ALA A 96 20.04 -45.30 -6.84
CA ALA A 96 18.62 -45.35 -6.51
C ALA A 96 17.79 -45.76 -7.72
N GLU A 97 16.64 -46.38 -7.47
CA GLU A 97 15.52 -46.38 -8.42
C GLU A 97 14.45 -45.43 -7.91
N TRP A 98 13.89 -44.60 -8.78
CA TRP A 98 12.84 -43.68 -8.40
C TRP A 98 11.79 -43.48 -9.47
N PHE A 99 10.60 -43.06 -9.04
CA PHE A 99 9.52 -42.59 -9.91
C PHE A 99 8.72 -41.50 -9.21
N LEU A 100 8.02 -40.68 -10.00
CA LEU A 100 7.24 -39.55 -9.50
C LEU A 100 5.82 -39.61 -10.06
N GLU A 101 4.85 -39.54 -9.15
CA GLU A 101 3.42 -39.51 -9.43
C GLU A 101 2.82 -38.19 -8.94
N SER A 102 1.68 -37.79 -9.50
CA SER A 102 0.89 -36.66 -9.02
C SER A 102 -0.61 -36.90 -9.11
N ALA A 103 -1.36 -36.13 -8.32
CA ALA A 103 -2.81 -36.03 -8.38
C ALA A 103 -3.27 -34.72 -7.71
N ASN A 104 -4.57 -34.43 -7.74
CA ASN A 104 -5.15 -33.30 -7.01
C ASN A 104 -5.69 -33.68 -5.63
N SER A 105 -5.77 -34.98 -5.32
CA SER A 105 -6.20 -35.49 -4.02
C SER A 105 -5.43 -36.76 -3.63
N LEU A 106 -5.35 -37.04 -2.33
CA LEU A 106 -4.74 -38.27 -1.83
C LEU A 106 -5.52 -39.52 -2.26
N THR A 107 -6.85 -39.40 -2.39
CA THR A 107 -7.75 -40.46 -2.87
C THR A 107 -7.41 -40.88 -4.29
N ASP A 108 -7.28 -39.91 -5.21
CA ASP A 108 -6.93 -40.14 -6.61
C ASP A 108 -5.53 -40.76 -6.71
N LEU A 109 -4.57 -40.23 -5.95
CA LEU A 109 -3.20 -40.74 -5.94
C LEU A 109 -3.11 -42.19 -5.43
N ASN A 110 -3.89 -42.54 -4.39
CA ASN A 110 -3.90 -43.89 -3.81
C ASN A 110 -4.62 -44.91 -4.71
N SER A 111 -5.75 -44.51 -5.30
CA SER A 111 -6.53 -45.36 -6.19
C SER A 111 -5.94 -45.48 -7.60
N LYS A 112 -5.05 -44.55 -7.98
CA LYS A 112 -4.52 -44.37 -9.34
C LYS A 112 -5.63 -44.10 -10.37
N LEU A 113 -6.66 -43.37 -9.94
CA LEU A 113 -7.82 -42.99 -10.76
C LEU A 113 -8.02 -41.46 -10.72
N GLY A 114 -8.98 -40.97 -11.52
CA GLY A 114 -9.33 -39.54 -11.52
C GLY A 114 -8.21 -38.66 -12.06
N THR A 115 -7.68 -37.77 -11.22
CA THR A 115 -6.63 -36.80 -11.58
C THR A 115 -5.21 -37.39 -11.56
N TYR A 116 -5.06 -38.67 -11.26
CA TYR A 116 -3.78 -39.37 -11.21
C TYR A 116 -2.94 -39.19 -12.49
N SER A 117 -1.63 -39.04 -12.29
CA SER A 117 -0.62 -39.00 -13.36
C SER A 117 0.67 -39.63 -12.91
N LEU A 118 1.25 -40.48 -13.76
CA LEU A 118 2.67 -40.82 -13.66
C LEU A 118 3.46 -39.72 -14.39
N LEU A 119 4.25 -38.94 -13.65
CA LEU A 119 5.06 -37.84 -14.19
C LEU A 119 6.41 -38.35 -14.69
N VAL A 120 7.09 -39.13 -13.85
CA VAL A 120 8.38 -39.75 -14.17
C VAL A 120 8.22 -41.26 -14.01
N PRO A 121 8.30 -42.04 -15.09
CA PRO A 121 8.34 -43.49 -15.00
C PRO A 121 9.54 -43.99 -14.20
N LYS A 122 9.43 -45.19 -13.63
CA LYS A 122 10.51 -45.80 -12.85
C LYS A 122 11.82 -45.84 -13.64
N LYS A 123 12.88 -45.26 -13.06
CA LYS A 123 14.22 -45.18 -13.64
C LYS A 123 15.31 -45.31 -12.57
N SER A 124 16.52 -45.63 -12.99
CA SER A 124 17.70 -45.67 -12.13
C SER A 124 18.44 -44.32 -12.13
N ALA A 125 19.06 -43.98 -10.99
CA ALA A 125 19.90 -42.82 -10.78
C ALA A 125 21.20 -43.23 -10.08
N ASN A 126 22.31 -42.58 -10.45
CA ASN A 126 23.62 -42.84 -9.86
C ASN A 126 23.80 -42.03 -8.57
N SER A 127 24.63 -42.55 -7.66
CA SER A 127 25.05 -41.80 -6.47
C SER A 127 25.83 -40.53 -6.84
N PHE A 128 25.65 -39.48 -6.03
CA PHE A 128 26.34 -38.20 -6.11
C PHE A 128 26.22 -37.49 -7.47
N GLN A 129 25.11 -37.71 -8.16
CA GLN A 129 24.80 -37.10 -9.44
C GLN A 129 23.37 -36.59 -9.45
N TRP A 130 23.15 -35.45 -10.11
CA TRP A 130 21.80 -34.99 -10.42
C TRP A 130 21.19 -35.89 -11.49
N ASP A 131 20.11 -36.56 -11.15
CA ASP A 131 19.23 -37.18 -12.13
C ASP A 131 18.05 -36.24 -12.40
N SER A 132 17.63 -36.13 -13.66
CA SER A 132 16.54 -35.24 -14.05
C SER A 132 15.63 -35.88 -15.10
N SER A 133 14.35 -35.50 -15.07
CA SER A 133 13.35 -35.94 -16.02
C SER A 133 12.38 -34.80 -16.30
N ALA A 134 12.20 -34.45 -17.58
CA ALA A 134 11.19 -33.52 -18.05
C ALA A 134 9.91 -34.29 -18.43
N PHE A 135 8.76 -33.63 -18.29
CA PHE A 135 7.43 -34.15 -18.61
C PHE A 135 6.53 -33.00 -19.06
N ALA A 136 5.34 -33.33 -19.59
CA ALA A 136 4.38 -32.30 -20.00
C ALA A 136 3.99 -31.41 -18.80
N LYS A 137 3.99 -30.09 -19.00
CA LYS A 137 3.60 -29.11 -17.98
C LYS A 137 2.25 -29.49 -17.36
N LYS A 138 2.22 -29.56 -16.03
CA LYS A 138 1.05 -30.01 -15.28
C LYS A 138 0.86 -29.20 -14.01
N GLU A 139 -0.38 -28.79 -13.77
CA GLU A 139 -0.82 -28.28 -12.48
C GLU A 139 -1.06 -29.45 -11.53
N VAL A 140 -0.43 -29.40 -10.35
CA VAL A 140 -0.52 -30.47 -9.34
C VAL A 140 -0.73 -29.89 -7.95
N SER A 141 -1.63 -30.48 -7.18
CA SER A 141 -1.78 -30.17 -5.74
C SER A 141 -1.10 -31.19 -4.84
N LEU A 142 -0.69 -32.33 -5.41
CA LEU A 142 -0.09 -33.42 -4.66
C LEU A 142 0.92 -34.17 -5.55
N ILE A 143 2.10 -34.44 -4.99
CA ILE A 143 3.11 -35.28 -5.63
C ILE A 143 3.51 -36.43 -4.71
N ARG A 144 3.96 -37.54 -5.29
CA ARG A 144 4.57 -38.67 -4.57
C ARG A 144 5.81 -39.16 -5.28
N LEU A 145 6.94 -38.98 -4.60
CA LEU A 145 8.24 -39.51 -4.98
C LEU A 145 8.43 -40.84 -4.27
N SER A 146 8.66 -41.91 -5.03
CA SER A 146 9.00 -43.22 -4.48
C SER A 146 10.45 -43.53 -4.81
N ILE A 147 11.24 -43.89 -3.81
CA ILE A 147 12.68 -44.15 -3.88
C ILE A 147 12.95 -45.57 -3.38
N LYS A 148 13.84 -46.28 -4.07
CA LYS A 148 14.38 -47.58 -3.66
C LYS A 148 15.90 -47.54 -3.75
N ASN A 149 16.60 -47.95 -2.70
CA ASN A 149 18.02 -48.29 -2.78
C ASN A 149 18.15 -49.79 -3.15
N PRO A 150 18.68 -50.14 -4.33
CA PRO A 150 18.83 -51.54 -4.72
C PRO A 150 20.04 -52.23 -4.08
N SER A 151 20.93 -51.48 -3.43
CA SER A 151 22.26 -51.96 -3.00
C SER A 151 22.42 -52.08 -1.48
N ASP A 152 21.58 -51.42 -0.68
CA ASP A 152 21.71 -51.37 0.78
C ASP A 152 20.36 -51.05 1.46
N SER A 153 20.21 -51.40 2.73
CA SER A 153 19.07 -51.06 3.60
C SER A 153 19.23 -49.69 4.26
N THR A 154 19.72 -48.72 3.49
CA THR A 154 19.85 -47.32 3.92
C THR A 154 19.38 -46.39 2.81
N ILE A 155 18.47 -45.45 3.12
CA ILE A 155 18.16 -44.32 2.22
C ILE A 155 18.99 -43.11 2.62
N ARG A 156 19.68 -42.52 1.64
CA ARG A 156 20.36 -41.21 1.77
C ARG A 156 19.93 -40.30 0.64
N PHE A 157 18.95 -39.45 0.91
CA PHE A 157 18.33 -38.59 -0.08
C PHE A 157 18.75 -37.14 0.11
N GLY A 158 19.46 -36.60 -0.88
CA GLY A 158 20.03 -35.27 -0.89
C GLY A 158 18.98 -34.19 -1.10
N GLU A 159 18.38 -34.14 -2.30
CA GLU A 159 17.51 -33.03 -2.69
C GLU A 159 16.45 -33.45 -3.72
N LEU A 160 15.24 -32.88 -3.61
CA LEU A 160 14.20 -32.87 -4.63
C LEU A 160 14.03 -31.44 -5.18
N VAL A 161 14.25 -31.27 -6.48
CA VAL A 161 13.96 -29.99 -7.16
C VAL A 161 12.83 -30.22 -8.16
N LEU A 162 11.77 -29.42 -8.06
CA LEU A 162 10.75 -29.32 -9.10
C LEU A 162 10.96 -28.02 -9.87
N GLU A 163 10.91 -28.12 -11.19
CA GLU A 163 11.03 -26.98 -12.09
C GLU A 163 9.72 -26.85 -12.89
N GLY A 164 9.24 -25.62 -13.04
CA GLY A 164 8.10 -25.23 -13.87
C GLY A 164 8.45 -24.06 -14.76
N SER A 165 7.53 -23.67 -15.64
CA SER A 165 7.68 -22.47 -16.46
C SER A 165 6.64 -21.40 -16.10
N ILE A 166 7.07 -20.14 -16.06
CA ILE A 166 6.17 -18.97 -16.09
C ILE A 166 6.18 -18.40 -17.50
N THR A 167 5.00 -18.17 -18.05
CA THR A 167 4.84 -17.40 -19.28
C THR A 167 4.56 -15.95 -18.90
N PHE A 168 5.47 -15.05 -19.26
CA PHE A 168 5.25 -13.62 -19.16
C PHE A 168 4.64 -13.07 -20.43
N THR A 169 3.70 -12.13 -20.28
CA THR A 169 2.84 -11.64 -21.37
C THR A 169 3.03 -10.17 -21.68
N LYS A 170 3.30 -9.32 -20.66
CA LYS A 170 3.55 -7.89 -20.87
C LYS A 170 4.37 -7.25 -19.76
N PHE A 171 4.98 -6.11 -20.10
CA PHE A 171 5.49 -5.17 -19.10
C PHE A 171 4.40 -4.23 -18.63
N ILE A 172 4.49 -3.83 -17.38
CA ILE A 172 3.67 -2.78 -16.77
C ILE A 172 4.61 -1.71 -16.26
N ILE A 173 4.38 -0.49 -16.73
CA ILE A 173 5.06 0.71 -16.26
C ILE A 173 4.17 1.36 -15.20
N LEU A 174 4.71 1.73 -14.04
CA LEU A 174 4.01 2.38 -12.93
C LEU A 174 4.74 3.67 -12.51
N PRO A 175 4.02 4.66 -11.94
CA PRO A 175 2.56 4.70 -11.72
C PRO A 175 1.75 4.97 -12.99
N GLN A 176 0.45 4.63 -13.00
CA GLN A 176 -0.45 4.88 -14.15
C GLN A 176 -1.75 5.63 -13.78
N PRO A 177 -2.14 6.70 -14.52
CA PRO A 177 -1.40 7.31 -15.63
C PRO A 177 -0.10 7.96 -15.16
N ILE A 178 0.89 8.12 -16.03
CA ILE A 178 2.11 8.85 -15.66
C ILE A 178 1.77 10.35 -15.73
N GLN A 179 1.93 11.04 -14.61
CA GLN A 179 1.79 12.48 -14.51
C GLN A 179 3.10 13.07 -13.99
N ILE A 180 3.54 14.15 -14.62
CA ILE A 180 4.77 14.85 -14.31
C ILE A 180 4.61 16.33 -14.62
N ILE A 181 5.44 17.19 -14.04
CA ILE A 181 5.45 18.63 -14.32
C ILE A 181 6.70 19.04 -15.09
N PRO A 182 6.68 20.15 -15.85
CA PRO A 182 7.86 20.60 -16.60
C PRO A 182 9.09 20.79 -15.71
N ASN A 183 10.26 20.49 -16.26
CA ASN A 183 11.58 20.60 -15.61
C ASN A 183 11.74 19.75 -14.37
N THR A 184 11.02 18.63 -14.29
CA THR A 184 11.21 17.61 -13.27
C THR A 184 11.44 16.24 -13.89
N SER A 185 11.92 15.33 -13.06
CA SER A 185 12.06 13.92 -13.39
C SER A 185 11.27 13.01 -12.44
N LEU A 186 10.88 11.84 -12.96
CA LEU A 186 10.18 10.78 -12.22
C LEU A 186 10.82 9.43 -12.55
N GLN A 187 11.21 8.68 -11.50
CA GLN A 187 11.64 7.30 -11.66
C GLN A 187 10.42 6.39 -11.84
N LEU A 188 10.31 5.72 -12.99
CA LEU A 188 9.26 4.74 -13.22
C LEU A 188 9.62 3.39 -12.60
N GLN A 189 8.59 2.65 -12.20
CA GLN A 189 8.72 1.26 -11.79
C GLN A 189 8.28 0.34 -12.92
N LEU A 190 9.04 -0.73 -13.13
CA LEU A 190 8.73 -1.75 -14.12
C LEU A 190 8.31 -3.05 -13.41
N LYS A 191 7.13 -3.56 -13.75
CA LYS A 191 6.65 -4.89 -13.37
C LYS A 191 6.44 -5.73 -14.62
N ILE A 192 6.43 -7.04 -14.46
CA ILE A 192 6.11 -7.98 -15.52
C ILE A 192 4.89 -8.80 -15.12
N GLN A 193 3.94 -8.97 -16.03
CA GLN A 193 2.72 -9.73 -15.79
C GLN A 193 2.85 -11.13 -16.41
N ASP A 194 2.42 -12.16 -15.68
CA ASP A 194 2.31 -13.52 -16.20
C ASP A 194 0.96 -13.78 -16.89
N GLU A 195 0.82 -14.96 -17.52
CA GLU A 195 -0.41 -15.41 -18.20
C GLU A 195 -1.61 -15.59 -17.25
N GLN A 196 -1.36 -15.69 -15.94
CA GLN A 196 -2.39 -15.73 -14.89
C GLN A 196 -2.74 -14.35 -14.33
N GLY A 197 -2.09 -13.28 -14.81
CA GLY A 197 -2.33 -11.91 -14.39
C GLY A 197 -1.52 -11.45 -13.16
N ASN A 198 -0.65 -12.30 -12.60
CA ASN A 198 0.16 -11.93 -11.45
C ASN A 198 1.34 -11.04 -11.86
N PHE A 199 1.73 -10.13 -10.97
CA PHE A 199 2.86 -9.21 -11.19
C PHE A 199 4.12 -9.69 -10.48
N HIS A 200 5.25 -9.62 -11.19
CA HIS A 200 6.55 -10.02 -10.69
C HIS A 200 7.55 -8.86 -10.82
N SER A 201 8.62 -8.92 -10.01
CA SER A 201 9.73 -7.96 -9.99
C SER A 201 11.02 -8.73 -10.25
N ASN A 202 11.96 -8.22 -11.06
CA ASN A 202 13.29 -8.82 -11.33
C ASN A 202 13.28 -10.20 -12.01
N PHE A 203 12.92 -10.29 -13.29
CA PHE A 203 12.89 -11.62 -13.93
C PHE A 203 13.56 -11.80 -15.27
N ILE A 204 13.75 -10.78 -16.11
CA ILE A 204 14.26 -11.05 -17.46
C ILE A 204 15.74 -10.72 -17.56
N SER A 205 16.54 -11.71 -17.99
CA SER A 205 17.95 -11.53 -18.36
C SER A 205 18.13 -10.81 -19.71
N SER A 206 17.03 -10.61 -20.44
CA SER A 206 17.04 -9.90 -21.71
C SER A 206 17.17 -8.39 -21.47
N PRO A 207 18.09 -7.70 -22.16
CA PRO A 207 18.13 -6.24 -22.13
C PRO A 207 16.79 -5.65 -22.58
N ILE A 208 16.40 -4.55 -21.93
CA ILE A 208 15.19 -3.79 -22.24
C ILE A 208 15.56 -2.43 -22.84
N LEU A 209 14.68 -1.90 -23.67
CA LEU A 209 14.78 -0.58 -24.26
C LEU A 209 13.59 0.26 -23.84
N TRP A 210 13.88 1.48 -23.39
CA TRP A 210 12.90 2.52 -23.09
C TRP A 210 12.85 3.54 -24.22
N GLU A 211 11.65 4.02 -24.54
CA GLU A 211 11.44 4.99 -25.61
C GLU A 211 10.30 5.95 -25.27
N SER A 212 10.47 7.23 -25.60
CA SER A 212 9.40 8.22 -25.58
C SER A 212 8.94 8.49 -27.01
N SER A 213 7.64 8.47 -27.23
CA SER A 213 7.06 8.83 -28.54
C SER A 213 7.23 10.30 -28.94
N ASN A 214 7.57 11.19 -27.99
CA ASN A 214 7.82 12.61 -28.29
C ASN A 214 8.86 13.22 -27.34
N HIS A 215 10.11 13.30 -27.81
CA HIS A 215 11.25 13.80 -27.04
C HIS A 215 11.18 15.30 -26.73
N SER A 216 10.36 16.08 -27.45
CA SER A 216 10.15 17.50 -27.15
C SER A 216 9.25 17.70 -25.94
N ILE A 217 8.46 16.69 -25.55
CA ILE A 217 7.59 16.72 -24.36
C ILE A 217 8.31 16.09 -23.18
N ALA A 218 8.81 14.86 -23.33
CA ALA A 218 9.56 14.15 -22.32
C ALA A 218 10.51 13.11 -22.92
N THR A 219 11.62 12.82 -22.25
CA THR A 219 12.55 11.74 -22.58
C THR A 219 12.59 10.71 -21.47
N VAL A 220 12.96 9.47 -21.78
CA VAL A 220 13.18 8.40 -20.80
C VAL A 220 14.57 7.82 -20.99
N ASP A 221 15.31 7.61 -19.91
CA ASP A 221 16.63 6.99 -19.96
C ASP A 221 16.56 5.45 -19.93
N GLU A 222 17.73 4.80 -20.02
CA GLU A 222 17.83 3.33 -20.02
C GLU A 222 17.38 2.66 -18.71
N PHE A 223 17.26 3.44 -17.63
CA PHE A 223 16.82 2.98 -16.32
C PHE A 223 15.35 3.32 -16.04
N GLY A 224 14.62 3.86 -17.02
CA GLY A 224 13.22 4.22 -16.88
C GLY A 224 12.98 5.51 -16.11
N LYS A 225 14.00 6.37 -15.95
CA LYS A 225 13.81 7.72 -15.41
C LYS A 225 13.33 8.64 -16.51
N VAL A 226 12.16 9.23 -16.31
CA VAL A 226 11.58 10.19 -17.25
C VAL A 226 11.96 11.61 -16.85
N SER A 227 12.32 12.44 -17.83
CA SER A 227 12.52 13.88 -17.67
C SER A 227 11.53 14.64 -18.56
N ALA A 228 10.79 15.59 -17.98
CA ALA A 228 9.77 16.36 -18.69
C ALA A 228 10.22 17.78 -19.02
N PHE A 229 9.85 18.27 -20.21
CA PHE A 229 10.32 19.55 -20.75
C PHE A 229 9.18 20.52 -21.07
N ALA A 230 8.14 20.04 -21.75
CA ALA A 230 7.05 20.88 -22.24
C ALA A 230 5.69 20.25 -21.93
N LEU A 231 4.67 21.10 -21.70
CA LEU A 231 3.30 20.65 -21.52
C LEU A 231 2.82 19.85 -22.73
N GLY A 232 2.11 18.75 -22.48
CA GLY A 232 1.59 17.90 -23.53
C GLY A 232 1.53 16.43 -23.12
N GLU A 233 1.26 15.58 -24.09
CA GLU A 233 1.11 14.14 -23.90
C GLU A 233 2.10 13.38 -24.76
N CYS A 234 2.69 12.33 -24.22
CA CYS A 234 3.45 11.35 -24.97
C CYS A 234 3.23 9.95 -24.36
N GLU A 235 3.57 8.91 -25.12
CA GLU A 235 3.65 7.54 -24.63
C GLU A 235 5.09 7.16 -24.27
N ILE A 236 5.26 6.50 -23.12
CA ILE A 236 6.49 5.80 -22.74
C ILE A 236 6.31 4.33 -23.06
N THR A 237 7.23 3.77 -23.83
CA THR A 237 7.28 2.34 -24.19
C THR A 237 8.50 1.68 -23.55
N VAL A 238 8.34 0.44 -23.12
CA VAL A 238 9.43 -0.46 -22.74
C VAL A 238 9.28 -1.78 -23.50
N ARG A 239 10.38 -2.31 -24.04
CA ARG A 239 10.38 -3.58 -24.79
C ARG A 239 11.67 -4.37 -24.63
N THR A 240 11.60 -5.68 -24.79
CA THR A 240 12.82 -6.49 -24.97
C THR A 240 13.42 -6.26 -26.36
N LEU A 241 14.73 -6.50 -26.51
CA LEU A 241 15.42 -6.36 -27.80
C LEU A 241 14.79 -7.20 -28.92
N ASP A 242 14.29 -8.39 -28.59
CA ASP A 242 13.61 -9.29 -29.52
C ASP A 242 12.12 -8.99 -29.72
N ASN A 243 11.59 -7.92 -29.09
CA ASN A 243 10.19 -7.52 -29.09
C ASN A 243 9.21 -8.57 -28.54
N LYS A 244 9.70 -9.60 -27.83
CA LYS A 244 8.82 -10.62 -27.23
C LYS A 244 8.03 -10.12 -26.05
N LEU A 245 8.48 -9.09 -25.36
CA LEU A 245 7.68 -8.39 -24.35
C LEU A 245 7.69 -6.91 -24.62
N LYS A 246 6.52 -6.30 -24.47
CA LYS A 246 6.32 -4.86 -24.56
C LYS A 246 5.39 -4.40 -23.45
N GLY A 247 5.56 -3.17 -23.02
CA GLY A 247 4.62 -2.40 -22.21
C GLY A 247 4.62 -0.97 -22.69
N PHE A 248 3.52 -0.27 -22.45
CA PHE A 248 3.40 1.14 -22.73
C PHE A 248 2.59 1.81 -21.62
N ALA A 249 2.83 3.09 -21.41
CA ALA A 249 2.05 3.91 -20.50
C ALA A 249 1.90 5.32 -21.05
N PRO A 250 0.68 5.88 -21.04
CA PRO A 250 0.48 7.29 -21.37
C PRO A 250 1.11 8.17 -20.29
N LEU A 251 1.77 9.23 -20.75
CA LEU A 251 2.40 10.25 -19.94
C LEU A 251 1.81 11.62 -20.28
N MET A 252 1.42 12.34 -19.24
CA MET A 252 0.95 13.72 -19.33
C MET A 252 1.91 14.64 -18.57
N VAL A 253 2.49 15.60 -19.28
CA VAL A 253 3.20 16.74 -18.68
C VAL A 253 2.19 17.85 -18.46
N VAL A 254 1.87 18.12 -17.20
CA VAL A 254 0.85 19.10 -16.78
C VAL A 254 1.46 20.20 -15.92
N GLN A 255 0.79 21.34 -15.80
CA GLN A 255 1.31 22.47 -15.04
C GLN A 255 1.51 22.13 -13.56
N ASP A 256 0.53 21.44 -12.98
CA ASP A 256 0.56 20.86 -11.63
C ASP A 256 -0.55 19.81 -11.50
N PHE A 257 -0.47 18.93 -10.51
CA PHE A 257 -1.50 17.96 -10.17
C PHE A 257 -1.42 17.55 -8.70
N ARG A 258 -2.48 16.91 -8.20
CA ARG A 258 -2.50 16.19 -6.93
C ARG A 258 -3.08 14.82 -7.15
N SER A 259 -2.66 13.86 -6.34
CA SER A 259 -3.24 12.53 -6.35
C SER A 259 -4.69 12.57 -5.88
N THR A 260 -5.52 11.65 -6.39
CA THR A 260 -6.92 11.52 -5.96
C THR A 260 -6.98 11.11 -4.49
N LYS A 261 -7.59 11.94 -3.65
CA LYS A 261 -7.79 11.63 -2.22
C LYS A 261 -8.75 10.47 -2.06
N VAL A 262 -8.53 9.67 -1.02
CA VAL A 262 -9.51 8.66 -0.59
C VAL A 262 -10.78 9.32 -0.04
N LYS A 263 -11.85 8.52 0.09
CA LYS A 263 -13.04 8.94 0.82
C LYS A 263 -12.74 9.12 2.32
N PRO A 264 -13.44 10.04 3.00
CA PRO A 264 -13.33 10.19 4.45
C PRO A 264 -13.62 8.90 5.22
N MET A 265 -12.86 8.67 6.27
CA MET A 265 -13.02 7.59 7.25
C MET A 265 -13.51 8.19 8.56
N THR A 266 -14.47 7.53 9.20
CA THR A 266 -14.93 7.88 10.55
C THR A 266 -14.32 6.90 11.54
N VAL A 267 -13.66 7.42 12.57
CA VAL A 267 -13.07 6.65 13.66
C VAL A 267 -13.92 6.87 14.90
N LYS A 268 -14.59 5.81 15.38
CA LYS A 268 -15.45 5.85 16.57
C LYS A 268 -14.59 5.72 17.82
N VAL A 269 -14.56 6.78 18.62
CA VAL A 269 -13.71 6.88 19.80
C VAL A 269 -14.54 6.75 21.07
N ALA A 270 -14.12 5.87 21.97
CA ALA A 270 -14.51 5.96 23.38
C ALA A 270 -13.52 6.88 24.11
N LEU A 271 -14.02 8.00 24.62
CA LEU A 271 -13.23 8.98 25.34
C LEU A 271 -13.38 8.76 26.85
N VAL A 272 -12.29 8.38 27.52
CA VAL A 272 -12.21 8.26 28.98
C VAL A 272 -11.54 9.51 29.55
N ILE A 273 -12.27 10.24 30.37
CA ILE A 273 -11.77 11.42 31.07
C ILE A 273 -11.53 11.00 32.53
N GLN A 274 -10.29 10.69 32.86
CA GLN A 274 -9.86 10.31 34.21
C GLN A 274 -9.47 11.57 35.00
N ASP A 275 -10.49 12.36 35.31
CA ASP A 275 -10.41 13.65 36.00
C ASP A 275 -11.36 13.60 37.22
N PRO A 276 -11.05 12.82 38.26
CA PRO A 276 -11.99 12.54 39.34
C PRO A 276 -12.37 13.78 40.15
N TRP A 277 -13.56 13.74 40.76
CA TRP A 277 -13.96 14.74 41.76
C TRP A 277 -13.16 14.59 43.06
N LEU A 278 -12.76 15.72 43.62
CA LEU A 278 -12.11 15.80 44.93
C LEU A 278 -13.14 16.08 46.04
N PRO A 279 -12.81 15.80 47.32
CA PRO A 279 -13.64 16.20 48.45
C PRO A 279 -13.91 17.71 48.54
N SER A 280 -13.05 18.54 47.94
CA SER A 280 -13.26 20.00 47.79
C SER A 280 -14.40 20.37 46.83
N SER A 281 -14.99 19.39 46.14
CA SER A 281 -15.96 19.56 45.04
C SER A 281 -15.36 20.17 43.76
N ASN A 282 -14.04 20.35 43.69
CA ASN A 282 -13.33 20.65 42.44
C ASN A 282 -12.95 19.35 41.72
N ARG A 283 -12.75 19.44 40.40
CA ARG A 283 -12.02 18.43 39.62
C ARG A 283 -10.53 18.53 39.88
N ILE A 284 -9.80 17.45 39.61
CA ILE A 284 -8.35 17.46 39.83
C ILE A 284 -7.64 18.45 38.88
N HIS A 285 -8.09 18.59 37.63
CA HIS A 285 -7.50 19.60 36.75
C HIS A 285 -7.74 21.03 37.25
N GLU A 286 -8.89 21.31 37.86
CA GLU A 286 -9.21 22.63 38.44
C GLU A 286 -8.35 22.90 39.68
N GLU A 287 -8.22 21.92 40.58
CA GLU A 287 -7.44 22.05 41.82
C GLU A 287 -5.97 22.33 41.55
N PHE A 288 -5.39 21.70 40.53
CA PHE A 288 -3.96 21.83 40.18
C PHE A 288 -3.70 22.82 39.03
N GLY A 289 -4.72 23.52 38.54
CA GLY A 289 -4.57 24.53 37.48
C GLY A 289 -4.12 23.97 36.12
N TRP A 290 -4.50 22.73 35.81
CA TRP A 290 -4.25 22.07 34.54
C TRP A 290 -5.36 22.35 33.52
N ARG A 291 -5.19 21.85 32.29
CA ARG A 291 -6.15 22.11 31.20
C ARG A 291 -7.36 21.21 31.30
N ASP A 292 -8.50 21.69 30.82
CA ASP A 292 -9.73 20.90 30.74
C ASP A 292 -9.59 19.80 29.66
N PRO A 293 -9.65 18.50 30.03
CA PRO A 293 -9.49 17.39 29.11
C PRO A 293 -10.61 17.32 28.04
N LYS A 294 -11.81 17.84 28.32
CA LYS A 294 -12.90 17.92 27.32
C LYS A 294 -12.56 18.94 26.23
N GLN A 295 -12.01 20.09 26.63
CA GLN A 295 -11.57 21.11 25.68
C GLN A 295 -10.38 20.64 24.85
N LEU A 296 -9.39 19.98 25.47
CA LEU A 296 -8.27 19.37 24.76
C LEU A 296 -8.74 18.33 23.73
N SER A 297 -9.68 17.47 24.11
CA SER A 297 -10.26 16.46 23.21
C SER A 297 -10.87 17.09 21.96
N ASN A 298 -11.69 18.15 22.13
CA ASN A 298 -12.32 18.83 21.01
C ASN A 298 -11.32 19.54 20.10
N LYS A 299 -10.30 20.19 20.67
CA LYS A 299 -9.21 20.81 19.91
C LYS A 299 -8.44 19.77 19.09
N LEU A 300 -8.13 18.62 19.69
CA LEU A 300 -7.41 17.55 19.03
C LEU A 300 -8.18 17.00 17.81
N VAL A 301 -9.49 16.75 17.95
CA VAL A 301 -10.37 16.36 16.83
C VAL A 301 -10.32 17.41 15.72
N PHE A 302 -10.38 18.69 16.08
CA PHE A 302 -10.30 19.78 15.12
C PHE A 302 -8.96 19.81 14.37
N HIS A 303 -7.83 19.68 15.08
CA HIS A 303 -6.51 19.63 14.46
C HIS A 303 -6.33 18.45 13.51
N PHE A 304 -6.83 17.26 13.86
CA PHE A 304 -6.81 16.11 12.94
C PHE A 304 -7.65 16.34 11.70
N LYS A 305 -8.85 16.91 11.85
CA LYS A 305 -9.71 17.20 10.71
C LYS A 305 -9.02 18.14 9.71
N GLU A 306 -8.34 19.16 10.20
CA GLU A 306 -7.58 20.09 9.36
C GLU A 306 -6.34 19.42 8.74
N ALA A 307 -5.50 18.78 9.55
CA ALA A 307 -4.24 18.21 9.10
C ALA A 307 -4.42 17.02 8.14
N THR A 308 -5.51 16.28 8.26
CA THR A 308 -5.85 15.17 7.36
C THR A 308 -6.70 15.59 6.18
N ASP A 309 -7.00 16.88 6.00
CA ASP A 309 -7.86 17.37 4.92
C ASP A 309 -9.23 16.67 4.92
N SER A 310 -9.78 16.52 6.14
CA SER A 310 -11.02 15.81 6.48
C SER A 310 -11.08 14.33 6.07
N VAL A 311 -9.95 13.69 5.74
CA VAL A 311 -9.90 12.25 5.44
C VAL A 311 -10.08 11.41 6.69
N VAL A 312 -9.62 11.86 7.86
CA VAL A 312 -9.83 11.18 9.14
C VAL A 312 -10.74 12.03 10.01
N ASN A 313 -11.89 11.46 10.40
CA ASN A 313 -12.86 12.11 11.27
C ASN A 313 -13.02 11.30 12.55
N PHE A 314 -12.37 11.74 13.63
CA PHE A 314 -12.58 11.18 14.95
C PHE A 314 -13.94 11.64 15.50
N GLN A 315 -14.74 10.69 15.95
CA GLN A 315 -16.07 10.92 16.51
C GLN A 315 -16.18 10.24 17.87
N PHE A 316 -16.42 11.02 18.92
CA PHE A 316 -16.74 10.46 20.23
C PHE A 316 -18.13 9.82 20.19
N VAL A 317 -18.17 8.49 20.29
CA VAL A 317 -19.41 7.71 20.38
C VAL A 317 -19.77 7.36 21.82
N GLU A 318 -18.79 7.47 22.72
CA GLU A 318 -18.94 7.25 24.14
C GLU A 318 -18.00 8.22 24.87
N ILE A 319 -18.50 8.90 25.90
CA ILE A 319 -17.70 9.75 26.78
C ILE A 319 -17.90 9.25 28.21
N ILE A 320 -16.82 8.77 28.82
CA ILE A 320 -16.79 8.21 30.16
C ILE A 320 -16.13 9.22 31.09
N ASP A 321 -16.88 9.65 32.09
CA ASP A 321 -16.40 10.51 33.17
C ASP A 321 -15.90 9.61 34.31
N ALA A 322 -14.60 9.34 34.32
CA ALA A 322 -14.00 8.30 35.16
C ALA A 322 -13.53 8.86 36.51
N ASN A 323 -14.11 8.33 37.58
CA ASN A 323 -13.69 8.60 38.97
C ASN A 323 -12.69 7.57 39.52
N ILE A 324 -12.29 6.58 38.71
CA ILE A 324 -11.41 5.48 39.09
C ILE A 324 -10.06 5.67 38.41
N LEU A 325 -8.98 5.44 39.14
CA LEU A 325 -7.64 5.35 38.55
C LEU A 325 -7.33 3.89 38.21
N PHE A 326 -7.06 3.59 36.94
CA PHE A 326 -6.54 2.28 36.53
C PHE A 326 -5.02 2.18 36.69
N THR A 327 -4.45 2.98 37.60
CA THR A 327 -3.02 3.02 37.88
C THR A 327 -2.71 2.09 39.04
N ARG A 328 -1.68 1.26 38.89
CA ARG A 328 -1.08 0.47 39.96
C ARG A 328 0.09 1.24 40.56
N PHE A 329 0.19 1.25 41.87
CA PHE A 329 1.27 1.83 42.65
C PHE A 329 1.75 0.78 43.67
N TYR A 330 2.99 0.30 43.50
CA TYR A 330 3.55 -0.85 44.23
C TYR A 330 2.60 -2.07 44.25
N GLY A 331 2.03 -2.41 43.08
CA GLY A 331 1.14 -3.57 42.88
C GLY A 331 -0.33 -3.35 43.23
N ASN A 332 -0.67 -2.33 44.01
CA ASN A 332 -2.04 -2.04 44.43
C ASN A 332 -2.67 -0.94 43.56
N PHE A 333 -3.99 -0.93 43.42
CA PHE A 333 -4.65 0.20 42.75
C PHE A 333 -4.45 1.49 43.54
N LEU A 334 -4.00 2.52 42.84
CA LEU A 334 -3.81 3.85 43.40
C LEU A 334 -5.17 4.51 43.61
N SER A 335 -5.50 4.87 44.85
CA SER A 335 -6.72 5.62 45.14
C SER A 335 -6.56 7.10 44.75
N VAL A 336 -7.67 7.76 44.40
CA VAL A 336 -7.67 9.21 44.11
C VAL A 336 -7.12 10.01 45.30
N THR A 337 -7.53 9.68 46.52
CA THR A 337 -7.04 10.34 47.74
C THR A 337 -5.52 10.18 47.89
N GLN A 338 -5.01 8.96 47.73
CA GLN A 338 -3.57 8.71 47.81
C GLN A 338 -2.81 9.47 46.73
N TYR A 339 -3.32 9.47 45.49
CA TYR A 339 -2.69 10.20 44.38
C TYR A 339 -2.61 11.71 44.65
N VAL A 340 -3.69 12.31 45.15
CA VAL A 340 -3.72 13.75 45.49
C VAL A 340 -2.73 14.10 46.61
N GLU A 341 -2.59 13.25 47.63
CA GLU A 341 -1.57 13.46 48.66
C GLU A 341 -0.15 13.39 48.09
N LEU A 342 0.10 12.45 47.17
CA LEU A 342 1.40 12.35 46.50
C LEU A 342 1.70 13.57 45.60
N LEU A 343 0.69 14.16 44.96
CA LEU A 343 0.85 15.38 44.15
C LEU A 343 1.19 16.63 44.98
N LYS A 344 0.86 16.64 46.27
CA LYS A 344 1.23 17.75 47.18
C LYS A 344 2.69 17.70 47.62
N GLU A 345 3.39 16.58 47.38
CA GLU A 345 4.80 16.47 47.69
C GLU A 345 5.63 17.43 46.81
N PRO A 346 6.65 18.11 47.37
CA PRO A 346 7.55 18.95 46.59
C PRO A 346 8.18 18.18 45.42
N GLY A 347 7.94 18.66 44.21
CA GLY A 347 8.47 18.07 42.97
C GLY A 347 7.95 16.66 42.65
N TRP A 348 6.83 16.24 43.27
CA TRP A 348 6.21 14.92 43.09
C TRP A 348 7.19 13.77 43.35
N LYS A 349 8.05 13.93 44.36
CA LYS A 349 9.22 13.08 44.62
C LYS A 349 8.88 11.59 44.62
N THR A 350 7.83 11.17 45.32
CA THR A 350 7.48 9.74 45.41
C THR A 350 6.94 9.18 44.10
N LEU A 351 6.09 9.95 43.39
CA LEU A 351 5.58 9.54 42.07
C LEU A 351 6.71 9.37 41.06
N ARG A 352 7.66 10.31 41.06
CA ARG A 352 8.83 10.30 40.18
C ARG A 352 9.75 9.10 40.47
N ALA A 353 10.02 8.83 41.75
CA ALA A 353 10.79 7.66 42.16
C ALA A 353 10.08 6.33 41.79
N ALA A 354 8.75 6.28 41.87
CA ALA A 354 7.99 5.11 41.46
C ALA A 354 8.01 4.89 39.93
N GLU A 355 7.96 5.97 39.14
CA GLU A 355 8.10 5.91 37.68
C GLU A 355 9.50 5.41 37.28
N ASP A 356 10.55 6.01 37.85
CA ASP A 356 11.95 5.63 37.60
C ASP A 356 12.24 4.15 37.95
N SER A 357 11.52 3.60 38.93
CA SER A 357 11.67 2.21 39.40
C SER A 357 10.63 1.23 38.81
N GLY A 358 9.76 1.68 37.91
CA GLY A 358 8.69 0.88 37.32
C GLY A 358 7.64 0.37 38.32
N GLN A 359 7.52 1.02 39.47
CA GLN A 359 6.56 0.69 40.53
C GLN A 359 5.21 1.41 40.37
N ILE A 360 5.07 2.23 39.32
CA ILE A 360 3.81 2.84 38.91
C ILE A 360 3.55 2.55 37.44
N TRP A 361 2.37 2.01 37.10
CA TRP A 361 1.99 1.71 35.72
C TRP A 361 0.48 1.71 35.54
N PHE A 362 0.03 1.94 34.31
CA PHE A 362 -1.39 1.86 33.95
C PHE A 362 -1.81 0.42 33.60
N ASP A 363 -2.90 -0.04 34.20
CA ASP A 363 -3.48 -1.37 33.99
C ASP A 363 -4.51 -1.34 32.86
N TYR A 364 -4.02 -1.30 31.62
CA TYR A 364 -4.86 -1.30 30.42
C TYR A 364 -5.83 -2.47 30.36
N ARG A 365 -5.40 -3.65 30.83
CA ARG A 365 -6.21 -4.87 30.80
C ARG A 365 -7.45 -4.71 31.68
N GLU A 366 -7.28 -4.19 32.89
CA GLU A 366 -8.41 -3.95 33.77
C GLU A 366 -9.32 -2.83 33.29
N MET A 367 -8.79 -1.75 32.71
CA MET A 367 -9.63 -0.72 32.09
C MET A 367 -10.48 -1.29 30.95
N VAL A 368 -9.86 -2.07 30.05
CA VAL A 368 -10.54 -2.66 28.89
C VAL A 368 -11.66 -3.59 29.32
N LYS A 369 -11.43 -4.46 30.30
CA LYS A 369 -12.48 -5.35 30.85
C LYS A 369 -13.58 -4.56 31.56
N TYR A 370 -13.20 -3.60 32.40
CA TYR A 370 -14.15 -2.84 33.22
C TYR A 370 -15.17 -2.08 32.38
N TYR A 371 -14.73 -1.47 31.28
CA TYR A 371 -15.61 -0.73 30.37
C TYR A 371 -16.12 -1.55 29.17
N HIS A 372 -15.83 -2.86 29.14
CA HIS A 372 -16.17 -3.77 28.04
C HIS A 372 -15.67 -3.28 26.67
N PHE A 373 -14.50 -2.65 26.63
CA PHE A 373 -13.93 -2.13 25.39
C PHE A 373 -13.52 -3.24 24.42
N ASP A 374 -13.21 -4.43 24.92
CA ASP A 374 -12.96 -5.60 24.10
C ASP A 374 -14.22 -6.05 23.34
N GLU A 375 -15.34 -6.17 24.03
CA GLU A 375 -16.65 -6.45 23.40
C GLU A 375 -17.03 -5.38 22.38
N LYS A 376 -16.94 -4.10 22.78
CA LYS A 376 -17.25 -2.93 21.93
C LYS A 376 -16.34 -2.84 20.70
N ARG A 377 -15.06 -3.18 20.83
CA ARG A 377 -14.14 -3.21 19.69
C ARG A 377 -14.47 -4.38 18.76
N ASN A 378 -14.70 -5.56 19.32
CA ASN A 378 -14.98 -6.77 18.55
C ASN A 378 -16.27 -6.63 17.72
N ASN A 379 -17.31 -5.99 18.27
CA ASN A 379 -18.57 -5.75 17.58
C ASN A 379 -18.60 -4.45 16.74
N ASN A 380 -17.48 -3.73 16.63
CA ASN A 380 -17.34 -2.45 15.93
C ASN A 380 -18.20 -1.30 16.48
N SER A 381 -18.56 -1.30 17.77
CA SER A 381 -19.17 -0.12 18.41
C SER A 381 -18.16 1.00 18.62
N ILE A 382 -16.90 0.65 18.85
CA ILE A 382 -15.75 1.56 18.91
C ILE A 382 -14.62 1.04 18.01
N ASP A 383 -13.77 1.96 17.56
CA ASP A 383 -12.55 1.66 16.82
C ASP A 383 -11.31 1.91 17.69
N GLU A 384 -11.36 2.91 18.59
CA GLU A 384 -10.25 3.33 19.44
C GLU A 384 -10.71 3.84 20.81
N VAL A 385 -9.82 3.82 21.80
CA VAL A 385 -10.01 4.47 23.12
C VAL A 385 -9.01 5.61 23.29
N TRP A 386 -9.49 6.79 23.70
CA TRP A 386 -8.64 7.89 24.17
C TRP A 386 -8.81 8.04 25.67
N VAL A 387 -7.70 8.12 26.41
CA VAL A 387 -7.71 8.31 27.85
C VAL A 387 -6.97 9.60 28.17
N PHE A 388 -7.67 10.57 28.75
CA PHE A 388 -7.07 11.75 29.34
C PHE A 388 -6.84 11.50 30.83
N ALA A 389 -5.58 11.49 31.24
CA ALA A 389 -5.13 11.20 32.60
C ALA A 389 -4.25 12.34 33.16
N ALA A 390 -4.25 12.48 34.48
CA ALA A 390 -3.33 13.35 35.21
C ALA A 390 -1.88 12.86 35.09
N PRO A 391 -0.86 13.70 35.39
CA PRO A 391 0.55 13.32 35.31
C PRO A 391 0.94 12.18 36.26
N PHE A 392 1.96 11.39 35.91
CA PHE A 392 2.44 10.25 36.71
C PHE A 392 1.37 9.17 36.98
N LEU A 393 0.48 8.90 36.02
CA LEU A 393 -0.47 7.78 36.11
C LEU A 393 -0.05 6.54 35.31
N GLY A 394 1.21 6.51 34.84
CA GLY A 394 1.85 5.33 34.28
C GLY A 394 1.36 4.92 32.88
N MET A 395 0.77 5.86 32.14
CA MET A 395 0.36 5.63 30.76
C MET A 395 1.53 5.83 29.79
N TYR A 396 1.58 4.99 28.77
CA TYR A 396 2.29 5.27 27.55
C TYR A 396 1.43 6.21 26.70
N GLU A 397 2.07 6.99 25.85
CA GLU A 397 1.37 7.91 24.94
C GLU A 397 0.44 7.17 23.97
N SER A 398 0.84 5.97 23.55
CA SER A 398 -0.02 5.04 22.81
C SER A 398 0.29 3.60 23.21
N GLN A 399 -0.75 2.77 23.17
CA GLN A 399 -0.69 1.34 23.49
C GLN A 399 -1.54 0.57 22.49
N LEU A 400 -0.95 -0.45 21.85
CA LEU A 400 -1.68 -1.37 21.00
C LEU A 400 -1.96 -2.68 21.73
N MET A 401 -3.21 -3.11 21.66
CA MET A 401 -3.71 -4.32 22.31
C MET A 401 -4.34 -5.26 21.29
N GLY A 402 -4.31 -6.56 21.55
CA GLY A 402 -4.93 -7.60 20.73
C GLY A 402 -3.94 -8.66 20.23
N PRO A 403 -4.42 -9.78 19.67
CA PRO A 403 -3.61 -10.97 19.40
C PRO A 403 -2.44 -10.72 18.43
N LYS A 404 -2.59 -9.74 17.54
CA LYS A 404 -1.57 -9.35 16.55
C LYS A 404 -0.85 -8.05 16.90
N ALA A 405 -0.97 -7.56 18.14
CA ALA A 405 -0.36 -6.29 18.53
C ALA A 405 1.16 -6.32 18.36
N PHE A 406 1.72 -5.21 17.91
CA PHE A 406 3.15 -4.97 17.74
C PHE A 406 3.53 -3.65 18.43
N TRP A 407 4.81 -3.27 18.38
CA TRP A 407 5.29 -2.03 18.98
C TRP A 407 4.49 -0.82 18.49
N TRP A 408 3.96 -0.03 19.42
CA TRP A 408 3.07 1.08 19.12
C TRP A 408 3.36 2.29 20.01
N ASN A 409 4.62 2.74 19.98
CA ASN A 409 5.25 3.57 21.01
C ASN A 409 5.31 2.94 22.41
N SER A 410 4.94 1.67 22.53
CA SER A 410 5.03 0.88 23.75
C SER A 410 5.11 -0.62 23.42
N PRO A 411 5.56 -1.45 24.38
CA PRO A 411 5.46 -2.90 24.25
C PRO A 411 4.01 -3.36 24.01
N PRO A 412 3.74 -4.27 23.05
CA PRO A 412 2.39 -4.71 22.74
C PRO A 412 1.76 -5.52 23.87
N ILE A 413 0.43 -5.40 24.03
CA ILE A 413 -0.36 -6.27 24.93
C ILE A 413 -1.17 -7.26 24.10
N LYS A 414 -0.78 -8.54 24.11
CA LYS A 414 -1.40 -9.58 23.27
C LYS A 414 -2.47 -10.42 23.95
N ASP A 415 -2.56 -10.36 25.27
CA ASP A 415 -3.34 -11.26 26.10
C ASP A 415 -4.05 -10.54 27.27
N GLY A 416 -4.88 -11.29 27.99
CA GLY A 416 -5.57 -10.79 29.18
C GLY A 416 -6.80 -9.92 28.90
N THR A 417 -7.33 -9.94 27.68
CA THR A 417 -8.62 -9.34 27.27
C THR A 417 -9.32 -10.28 26.28
N ALA A 418 -10.61 -10.05 25.97
CA ALA A 418 -11.32 -10.83 24.95
C ALA A 418 -11.17 -10.28 23.53
N LEU A 419 -10.19 -9.38 23.28
CA LEU A 419 -9.97 -8.77 21.97
C LEU A 419 -9.65 -9.82 20.89
N ASN A 420 -10.38 -9.77 19.77
CA ASN A 420 -10.07 -10.52 18.55
C ASN A 420 -9.58 -9.62 17.40
N LYS A 421 -9.57 -8.30 17.63
CA LYS A 421 -9.07 -7.25 16.73
C LYS A 421 -8.05 -6.39 17.47
N LEU A 422 -7.24 -5.65 16.72
CA LEU A 422 -6.38 -4.62 17.28
C LEU A 422 -7.21 -3.48 17.89
N LEU A 423 -6.84 -3.07 19.10
CA LEU A 423 -7.35 -1.87 19.78
C LEU A 423 -6.19 -0.93 20.08
N SER A 424 -6.23 0.28 19.52
CA SER A 424 -5.33 1.36 19.92
C SER A 424 -5.93 2.08 21.14
N VAL A 425 -5.09 2.38 22.12
CA VAL A 425 -5.42 3.16 23.30
C VAL A 425 -4.44 4.32 23.39
N MET A 426 -4.93 5.56 23.39
CA MET A 426 -4.10 6.73 23.60
C MET A 426 -4.05 7.15 25.05
N GLY A 427 -2.85 7.37 25.56
CA GLY A 427 -2.63 8.01 26.86
C GLY A 427 -2.29 9.48 26.64
N LEU A 428 -3.19 10.36 27.05
CA LEU A 428 -3.07 11.80 26.88
C LEU A 428 -3.03 12.46 28.25
N ASN A 429 -2.16 13.45 28.43
CA ASN A 429 -1.96 14.10 29.71
C ASN A 429 -2.50 15.54 29.68
N TYR A 430 -3.44 15.86 30.58
CA TYR A 430 -4.06 17.19 30.63
C TYR A 430 -3.29 18.24 31.45
N GLU A 431 -2.16 17.89 32.07
CA GLU A 431 -1.11 18.86 32.47
C GLU A 431 -0.52 19.55 31.22
N ARG A 432 -0.50 18.86 30.09
CA ARG A 432 0.10 19.29 28.82
C ARG A 432 -0.93 19.86 27.85
N GLY A 433 -0.43 20.52 26.80
CA GLY A 433 -1.23 21.19 25.77
C GLY A 433 -1.64 20.25 24.64
N VAL A 434 -2.39 20.81 23.70
CA VAL A 434 -2.84 20.08 22.52
C VAL A 434 -1.68 19.68 21.62
N ASP A 435 -0.60 20.45 21.61
CA ASP A 435 0.66 20.20 20.92
C ASP A 435 1.34 18.90 21.39
N GLN A 436 1.45 18.66 22.70
CA GLN A 436 1.99 17.39 23.18
C GLN A 436 1.02 16.23 22.96
N ALA A 437 -0.28 16.44 23.15
CA ALA A 437 -1.27 15.41 22.83
C ALA A 437 -1.23 15.02 21.35
N PHE A 438 -1.06 15.99 20.45
CA PHE A 438 -0.96 15.78 19.02
C PHE A 438 0.38 15.14 18.62
N HIS A 439 1.47 15.45 19.35
CA HIS A 439 2.76 14.79 19.22
C HIS A 439 2.67 13.30 19.56
N SER A 440 1.99 12.94 20.65
CA SER A 440 1.81 11.54 21.07
C SER A 440 1.20 10.65 19.98
N PHE A 441 0.31 11.19 19.14
CA PHE A 441 -0.22 10.46 17.97
C PHE A 441 0.84 10.26 16.87
N GLY A 442 1.85 11.11 16.81
CA GLY A 442 2.91 11.07 15.82
C GLY A 442 3.79 9.85 16.02
N HIS A 443 4.10 9.46 17.25
CA HIS A 443 4.79 8.19 17.52
C HIS A 443 3.98 6.96 17.08
N ARG A 444 2.65 7.03 17.18
CA ARG A 444 1.78 6.01 16.61
C ARG A 444 1.90 5.98 15.08
N VAL A 445 1.93 7.12 14.41
CA VAL A 445 2.16 7.18 12.96
C VAL A 445 3.50 6.55 12.59
N GLU A 446 4.57 6.91 13.30
CA GLU A 446 5.90 6.35 13.08
C GLU A 446 5.91 4.82 13.25
N SER A 447 5.27 4.33 14.32
CA SER A 447 5.14 2.89 14.59
C SER A 447 4.35 2.17 13.49
N ALA A 448 3.22 2.74 13.07
CA ALA A 448 2.37 2.16 12.03
C ALA A 448 3.09 2.05 10.68
N LEU A 449 3.77 3.12 10.26
CA LEU A 449 4.41 3.15 8.94
C LEU A 449 5.73 2.39 8.91
N ALA A 450 6.53 2.45 9.98
CA ALA A 450 7.70 1.59 10.11
C ALA A 450 7.31 0.11 10.01
N TYR A 451 6.23 -0.30 10.69
CA TYR A 451 5.76 -1.68 10.64
C TYR A 451 5.14 -2.05 9.27
N ALA A 452 4.35 -1.17 8.65
CA ALA A 452 3.78 -1.40 7.31
C ALA A 452 4.85 -1.61 6.24
N TYR A 453 5.91 -0.80 6.22
CA TYR A 453 7.01 -1.00 5.28
C TYR A 453 7.87 -2.21 5.65
N PHE A 454 8.06 -2.51 6.93
CA PHE A 454 8.72 -3.75 7.34
C PHE A 454 7.95 -4.99 6.87
N GLU A 455 6.63 -5.05 7.03
CA GLU A 455 5.83 -6.17 6.52
C GLU A 455 5.86 -6.27 4.99
N ALA A 456 5.86 -5.14 4.29
CA ALA A 456 5.84 -5.11 2.84
C ALA A 456 7.21 -5.46 2.20
N THR A 457 8.32 -5.09 2.84
CA THR A 457 9.66 -5.18 2.22
C THR A 457 10.69 -5.95 3.03
N GLY A 458 10.41 -6.31 4.29
CA GLY A 458 11.37 -6.89 5.23
C GLY A 458 12.44 -5.91 5.73
N LEU A 459 12.27 -4.61 5.47
CA LEU A 459 13.26 -3.59 5.81
C LEU A 459 12.78 -2.74 6.99
N ASN A 460 13.62 -2.62 8.03
CA ASN A 460 13.37 -1.69 9.14
C ASN A 460 13.48 -0.23 8.65
N TRP A 461 12.91 0.70 9.41
CA TRP A 461 13.06 2.14 9.15
C TRP A 461 14.54 2.56 9.20
N ASN A 462 15.02 3.24 8.16
CA ASN A 462 16.34 3.86 8.08
C ASN A 462 16.34 5.02 7.07
N SER A 463 16.22 6.25 7.54
CA SER A 463 16.21 7.47 6.73
C SER A 463 17.49 7.73 5.92
N THR A 464 18.62 7.12 6.28
CA THR A 464 19.92 7.28 5.58
C THR A 464 20.21 6.20 4.53
N ARG A 465 19.25 5.30 4.29
CA ARG A 465 19.39 4.21 3.31
C ARG A 465 19.60 4.75 1.89
N THR A 466 20.52 4.12 1.15
CA THR A 466 20.84 4.46 -0.25
C THR A 466 19.73 4.11 -1.25
N ASN A 467 19.01 3.01 -1.01
CA ASN A 467 17.78 2.65 -1.72
C ASN A 467 16.58 2.74 -0.74
N PRO A 468 16.11 3.95 -0.44
CA PRO A 468 15.15 4.18 0.62
C PRO A 468 13.76 3.67 0.24
N THR A 469 13.04 3.15 1.23
CA THR A 469 11.58 3.01 1.13
C THR A 469 10.94 4.42 1.12
N PRO A 470 9.68 4.56 0.68
CA PRO A 470 8.99 5.84 0.82
C PRO A 470 8.96 6.37 2.27
N TRP A 471 8.84 5.52 3.29
CA TRP A 471 8.89 5.99 4.69
C TRP A 471 10.27 6.52 5.08
N ASP A 472 11.35 5.87 4.61
CA ASP A 472 12.72 6.37 4.80
C ASP A 472 12.90 7.75 4.13
N LEU A 473 12.36 7.95 2.92
CA LEU A 473 12.39 9.24 2.23
C LEU A 473 11.58 10.29 3.00
N PHE A 474 10.35 9.97 3.42
CA PHE A 474 9.46 10.92 4.12
C PHE A 474 10.13 11.53 5.33
N THR A 475 10.81 10.68 6.11
CA THR A 475 11.45 11.00 7.39
C THR A 475 12.84 11.60 7.28
N ARG A 476 13.38 11.75 6.07
CA ARG A 476 14.74 12.27 5.84
C ARG A 476 14.84 13.76 6.18
N ILE A 477 15.91 14.13 6.88
CA ILE A 477 16.22 15.50 7.30
C ILE A 477 17.61 15.93 6.80
N GLU A 478 17.84 17.25 6.76
CA GLU A 478 19.08 17.86 6.25
C GLU A 478 20.32 17.41 7.04
N LYS A 479 20.18 17.28 8.36
CA LYS A 479 21.27 16.86 9.26
C LYS A 479 21.86 15.49 8.88
N ASP A 480 21.01 14.56 8.48
CA ASP A 480 21.40 13.16 8.25
C ASP A 480 21.78 12.92 6.78
N MET A 481 21.11 13.60 5.85
CA MET A 481 21.31 13.48 4.40
C MET A 481 21.24 14.87 3.75
N PRO A 482 22.36 15.62 3.73
CA PRO A 482 22.39 17.01 3.26
C PRO A 482 21.90 17.18 1.82
N GLY A 483 20.99 18.14 1.60
CA GLY A 483 20.39 18.43 0.31
C GLY A 483 19.30 17.46 -0.14
N GLU A 484 18.95 16.48 0.70
CA GLU A 484 17.97 15.42 0.44
C GLU A 484 16.81 15.40 1.45
N ALA A 485 16.61 16.45 2.25
CA ALA A 485 15.54 16.50 3.23
C ALA A 485 14.14 16.41 2.58
N HIS A 486 13.21 15.70 3.21
CA HIS A 486 11.79 15.72 2.84
C HIS A 486 10.98 16.41 3.95
N VAL A 487 10.06 15.70 4.60
CA VAL A 487 9.13 16.24 5.61
C VAL A 487 9.75 16.15 7.00
N GLY A 488 10.62 15.15 7.23
CA GLY A 488 11.15 14.85 8.55
C GLY A 488 10.23 13.92 9.34
N ASN A 489 10.47 13.82 10.63
CA ASN A 489 9.77 12.91 11.53
C ASN A 489 9.13 13.71 12.67
N VAL A 490 8.44 13.06 13.61
CA VAL A 490 7.71 13.80 14.66
C VAL A 490 8.65 14.62 15.56
N HIS A 491 9.90 14.19 15.69
CA HIS A 491 10.94 14.79 16.52
C HIS A 491 11.74 15.88 15.79
N PHE A 492 11.99 15.70 14.49
CA PHE A 492 12.88 16.54 13.69
C PHE A 492 12.15 17.13 12.47
N PRO A 493 12.01 18.46 12.37
CA PRO A 493 11.67 19.10 11.11
C PRO A 493 12.80 18.93 10.08
N PRO A 494 12.56 19.26 8.79
CA PRO A 494 13.56 19.08 7.74
C PRO A 494 14.91 19.74 8.04
N ASN A 495 14.89 20.84 8.79
CA ASN A 495 16.06 21.64 9.19
C ASN A 495 16.49 21.43 10.66
N GLY A 496 15.91 20.47 11.38
CA GLY A 496 16.18 20.27 12.82
C GLY A 496 17.62 19.80 13.09
N ALA A 497 18.32 20.46 14.01
CA ALA A 497 19.70 20.11 14.38
C ALA A 497 19.77 19.16 15.60
N HIS A 498 18.80 19.24 16.49
CA HIS A 498 18.63 18.37 17.64
C HIS A 498 17.15 18.03 17.86
N ASP A 499 16.88 17.17 18.82
CA ASP A 499 15.54 16.71 19.14
C ASP A 499 14.62 17.89 19.47
N TYR A 500 13.38 17.85 18.95
CA TYR A 500 12.35 18.88 19.10
C TYR A 500 12.72 20.31 18.63
N ASP A 501 13.66 20.44 17.68
CA ASP A 501 14.15 21.74 17.16
C ASP A 501 13.18 22.38 16.13
N TYR A 502 11.91 22.56 16.51
CA TYR A 502 10.86 23.09 15.63
C TYR A 502 11.01 24.57 15.30
N GLY A 503 11.71 25.31 16.16
CA GLY A 503 11.96 26.74 16.03
C GLY A 503 13.12 27.11 15.09
N ASN A 504 13.78 26.12 14.48
CA ASN A 504 14.98 26.36 13.70
C ASN A 504 14.72 27.25 12.47
N SER A 505 15.45 28.36 12.38
CA SER A 505 15.31 29.35 11.29
C SER A 505 16.18 29.08 10.07
N THR A 506 17.08 28.09 10.16
CA THR A 506 17.96 27.67 9.05
C THR A 506 17.13 27.25 7.86
N ILE A 507 17.40 27.86 6.72
CA ILE A 507 16.74 27.54 5.45
C ILE A 507 17.42 26.32 4.85
N VAL A 508 16.64 25.29 4.51
CA VAL A 508 17.12 24.07 3.87
C VAL A 508 16.30 23.73 2.63
N LYS A 509 16.92 23.03 1.69
CA LYS A 509 16.23 22.46 0.53
C LYS A 509 15.39 21.27 1.00
N SER A 510 14.11 21.24 0.64
CA SER A 510 13.20 20.12 0.96
C SER A 510 12.35 19.68 -0.23
N PHE A 511 12.13 18.37 -0.33
CA PHE A 511 11.25 17.71 -1.29
C PHE A 511 9.83 17.47 -0.74
N ALA A 512 9.45 18.11 0.37
CA ALA A 512 8.18 17.88 1.07
C ALA A 512 6.92 17.99 0.19
N GLU A 513 6.87 18.98 -0.70
CA GLU A 513 5.69 19.24 -1.54
C GLU A 513 5.29 18.07 -2.47
N ASN A 514 6.23 17.18 -2.79
CA ASN A 514 5.92 15.99 -3.60
C ASN A 514 4.95 15.03 -2.89
N TRP A 515 4.88 15.07 -1.56
CA TRP A 515 4.00 14.20 -0.80
C TRP A 515 2.51 14.51 -1.01
N TYR A 516 2.15 15.71 -1.50
CA TYR A 516 0.78 15.99 -1.97
C TYR A 516 0.40 15.25 -3.26
N ARG A 517 1.39 14.64 -3.92
CA ARG A 517 1.25 13.90 -5.17
C ARG A 517 1.66 12.45 -4.98
N TYR A 518 1.80 11.95 -3.75
CA TYR A 518 2.20 10.55 -3.54
C TYR A 518 1.27 9.59 -4.32
N PRO A 519 1.80 8.63 -5.12
CA PRO A 519 3.19 8.12 -5.14
C PRO A 519 4.14 8.80 -6.14
N TYR A 520 3.75 9.91 -6.78
CA TYR A 520 4.57 10.64 -7.73
C TYR A 520 5.62 11.51 -6.99
N LEU A 521 6.76 10.91 -6.66
CA LEU A 521 7.88 11.60 -6.02
C LEU A 521 8.83 12.16 -7.08
N LEU A 522 8.68 13.46 -7.38
CA LEU A 522 9.50 14.17 -8.35
C LEU A 522 10.76 14.74 -7.69
N ASP A 523 11.71 15.20 -8.50
CA ASP A 523 12.88 15.97 -8.05
C ASP A 523 12.59 17.47 -7.83
N GLN A 524 11.30 17.85 -7.74
CA GLN A 524 10.89 19.20 -7.36
C GLN A 524 11.23 19.46 -5.89
N SER A 525 11.93 20.55 -5.60
CA SER A 525 12.24 20.97 -4.22
C SER A 525 11.86 22.42 -3.98
N SER A 526 11.65 22.76 -2.70
CA SER A 526 11.43 24.12 -2.20
C SER A 526 12.40 24.43 -1.06
N GLN A 527 12.45 25.70 -0.63
CA GLN A 527 13.22 26.11 0.54
C GLN A 527 12.27 26.19 1.74
N VAL A 528 12.62 25.55 2.86
CA VAL A 528 11.79 25.48 4.08
C VAL A 528 12.58 25.87 5.32
N ASN A 529 11.88 26.42 6.31
CA ASN A 529 12.35 26.69 7.67
C ASN A 529 11.15 26.90 8.60
N VAL A 530 11.36 27.32 9.86
CA VAL A 530 10.28 27.61 10.82
C VAL A 530 9.14 28.49 10.25
N ALA A 531 9.44 29.50 9.42
CA ALA A 531 8.42 30.36 8.83
C ALA A 531 7.46 29.63 7.86
N THR A 532 7.80 28.40 7.45
CA THR A 532 6.95 27.54 6.63
C THR A 532 5.74 27.00 7.40
N TRP A 533 5.84 26.90 8.73
CA TRP A 533 4.80 26.32 9.58
C TRP A 533 4.34 27.20 10.75
N LEU A 534 4.89 28.40 10.91
CA LEU A 534 4.39 29.36 11.91
C LEU A 534 3.02 29.93 11.51
N TYR A 535 2.12 30.01 12.48
CA TYR A 535 0.82 30.68 12.33
C TYR A 535 0.91 32.18 12.54
N THR A 536 0.02 32.91 11.87
CA THR A 536 -0.12 34.36 12.08
C THR A 536 -0.86 34.63 13.40
N PRO A 537 -0.44 35.62 14.21
CA PRO A 537 -1.20 36.04 15.39
C PRO A 537 -2.66 36.38 15.04
N GLY A 538 -3.62 35.73 15.71
CA GLY A 538 -5.06 35.86 15.44
C GLY A 538 -5.70 34.66 14.74
N GLU A 539 -4.91 33.67 14.31
CA GLU A 539 -5.46 32.40 13.86
C GLU A 539 -6.12 31.63 15.02
N PRO A 540 -7.31 31.01 14.82
CA PRO A 540 -8.02 30.25 15.87
C PRO A 540 -7.22 29.09 16.50
N LEU A 541 -6.07 28.75 15.92
CA LEU A 541 -5.23 27.61 16.26
C LEU A 541 -3.85 28.00 16.80
N ALA A 542 -3.63 29.29 17.09
CA ALA A 542 -2.35 29.80 17.58
C ALA A 542 -2.10 29.38 19.05
N GLU A 543 -1.83 28.10 19.29
CA GLU A 543 -1.29 27.54 20.52
C GLU A 543 0.00 26.80 20.15
N GLY A 544 1.15 27.09 20.78
CA GLY A 544 2.45 26.49 20.40
C GLY A 544 2.85 26.78 18.95
N GLN A 545 3.38 27.98 18.68
CA GLN A 545 3.54 28.49 17.31
C GLN A 545 4.41 27.59 16.41
N ASP A 546 5.53 27.08 16.93
CA ASP A 546 6.50 26.26 16.20
C ASP A 546 6.20 24.76 16.31
N HIS A 547 5.95 24.23 17.51
CA HIS A 547 5.69 22.79 17.72
C HIS A 547 4.37 22.34 17.08
N LEU A 548 3.24 22.97 17.40
CA LEU A 548 1.95 22.62 16.80
C LEU A 548 1.91 22.99 15.31
N GLY A 549 2.57 24.09 14.95
CA GLY A 549 2.82 24.51 13.58
C GLY A 549 3.42 23.39 12.76
N PHE A 550 4.59 22.93 13.18
CA PHE A 550 5.32 21.86 12.53
C PHE A 550 4.49 20.57 12.47
N LEU A 551 3.87 20.14 13.57
CA LEU A 551 3.09 18.90 13.56
C LEU A 551 1.93 18.94 12.56
N ARG A 552 1.20 20.07 12.47
CA ARG A 552 0.14 20.21 11.47
C ARG A 552 0.70 20.20 10.04
N TRP A 553 1.83 20.85 9.81
CA TRP A 553 2.51 20.80 8.52
C TRP A 553 2.96 19.37 8.19
N TRP A 554 3.56 18.65 9.14
CA TRP A 554 4.02 17.28 9.02
C TRP A 554 2.88 16.30 8.72
N TYR A 555 1.82 16.29 9.54
CA TYR A 555 0.61 15.50 9.30
C TYR A 555 -0.06 15.87 7.97
N GLY A 556 -0.01 17.15 7.60
CA GLY A 556 -0.48 17.69 6.33
C GLY A 556 0.16 17.02 5.13
N HIS A 557 1.41 16.55 5.25
CA HIS A 557 2.13 15.85 4.19
C HIS A 557 1.94 14.33 4.20
N ILE A 558 1.32 13.74 5.24
CA ILE A 558 1.08 12.29 5.25
C ILE A 558 0.13 11.91 4.10
N PRO A 559 0.53 10.96 3.22
CA PRO A 559 -0.27 10.47 2.11
C PRO A 559 -1.68 9.99 2.50
N ARG A 560 -2.65 10.38 1.69
CA ARG A 560 -4.09 10.12 1.87
C ARG A 560 -4.80 9.87 0.54
N TYR A 561 -4.15 9.09 -0.32
CA TYR A 561 -4.54 8.95 -1.73
C TYR A 561 -4.93 7.52 -2.10
N GLU A 562 -5.66 7.37 -3.19
CA GLU A 562 -6.11 6.07 -3.68
C GLU A 562 -4.94 5.18 -4.17
N GLY A 563 -5.15 3.86 -4.03
CA GLY A 563 -4.28 2.82 -4.58
C GLY A 563 -3.16 2.34 -3.67
N VAL A 564 -2.27 1.53 -4.24
CA VAL A 564 -1.15 0.86 -3.58
C VAL A 564 0.13 1.13 -4.35
N SER A 565 1.23 1.35 -3.62
CA SER A 565 2.58 1.47 -4.16
C SER A 565 3.55 0.70 -3.27
N ASN A 566 4.45 -0.08 -3.87
CA ASN A 566 5.42 -0.91 -3.12
C ASN A 566 4.77 -1.84 -2.08
N GLY A 567 3.56 -2.33 -2.33
CA GLY A 567 2.84 -3.21 -1.40
C GLY A 567 2.18 -2.49 -0.21
N VAL A 568 2.27 -1.16 -0.14
CA VAL A 568 1.67 -0.33 0.92
C VAL A 568 0.60 0.57 0.32
N LEU A 569 -0.53 0.79 1.01
CA LEU A 569 -1.55 1.74 0.57
C LEU A 569 -0.95 3.15 0.43
N ASN A 570 -1.43 3.89 -0.57
CA ASN A 570 -1.13 5.32 -0.71
C ASN A 570 -1.89 6.19 0.30
N ASN A 571 -2.82 5.60 1.04
CA ASN A 571 -3.49 6.20 2.19
C ASN A 571 -2.86 5.70 3.49
N TRP A 572 -1.81 6.38 3.94
CA TRP A 572 -1.05 6.03 5.14
C TRP A 572 -1.90 6.17 6.42
N TRP A 573 -2.85 7.11 6.43
CA TRP A 573 -3.79 7.26 7.55
C TRP A 573 -4.62 6.02 7.84
N HIS A 574 -4.87 5.15 6.85
CA HIS A 574 -5.58 3.90 7.11
C HIS A 574 -4.81 3.01 8.08
N TYR A 575 -3.48 2.89 7.91
CA TYR A 575 -2.64 2.10 8.83
C TYR A 575 -2.63 2.69 10.24
N VAL A 576 -2.74 4.02 10.36
CA VAL A 576 -2.72 4.75 11.63
C VAL A 576 -4.00 4.51 12.45
N VAL A 577 -5.15 4.39 11.79
CA VAL A 577 -6.46 4.31 12.46
C VAL A 577 -7.10 2.92 12.44
N ASP A 578 -6.80 2.10 11.43
CA ASP A 578 -7.22 0.70 11.35
C ASP A 578 -6.19 -0.13 10.56
N TYR A 579 -5.16 -0.57 11.27
CA TYR A 579 -4.03 -1.29 10.68
C TYR A 579 -4.44 -2.60 9.99
N GLU A 580 -5.35 -3.38 10.59
CA GLU A 580 -5.77 -4.67 10.03
C GLU A 580 -6.56 -4.48 8.74
N ALA A 581 -7.47 -3.50 8.70
CA ALA A 581 -8.21 -3.16 7.49
C ALA A 581 -7.28 -2.61 6.39
N ALA A 582 -6.29 -1.79 6.78
CA ALA A 582 -5.30 -1.27 5.84
C ALA A 582 -4.47 -2.39 5.19
N VAL A 583 -3.99 -3.37 5.96
CA VAL A 583 -3.26 -4.53 5.43
C VAL A 583 -4.14 -5.38 4.50
N ALA A 584 -5.39 -5.64 4.88
CA ALA A 584 -6.32 -6.39 4.05
C ALA A 584 -6.62 -5.67 2.72
N LEU A 585 -6.82 -4.35 2.79
CA LEU A 585 -7.06 -3.53 1.60
C LEU A 585 -5.81 -3.46 0.71
N ALA A 586 -4.61 -3.34 1.27
CA ALA A 586 -3.37 -3.34 0.50
C ALA A 586 -3.19 -4.62 -0.32
N LYS A 587 -3.53 -5.78 0.25
CA LYS A 587 -3.42 -7.11 -0.40
C LYS A 587 -4.44 -7.32 -1.52
N SER A 588 -5.59 -6.67 -1.44
CA SER A 588 -6.69 -6.81 -2.42
C SER A 588 -6.68 -5.69 -3.47
N THR A 589 -5.96 -4.61 -3.22
CA THR A 589 -5.89 -3.46 -4.12
C THR A 589 -4.73 -3.62 -5.10
N HIS A 590 -5.04 -3.63 -6.39
CA HIS A 590 -4.03 -3.57 -7.43
C HIS A 590 -3.29 -2.22 -7.40
N PRO A 591 -2.01 -2.16 -7.81
CA PRO A 591 -1.28 -0.89 -7.90
C PRO A 591 -2.01 0.15 -8.75
N VAL A 592 -1.77 1.44 -8.50
CA VAL A 592 -2.43 2.55 -9.22
C VAL A 592 -2.28 2.37 -10.74
N GLY A 593 -3.41 2.18 -11.42
CA GLY A 593 -3.52 1.97 -12.88
C GLY A 593 -3.60 0.51 -13.35
N LEU A 594 -3.43 -0.47 -12.46
CA LEU A 594 -3.65 -1.91 -12.73
C LEU A 594 -5.07 -2.36 -12.37
N ARG A 595 -6.09 -1.58 -12.73
CA ARG A 595 -7.47 -2.08 -12.71
C ARG A 595 -7.58 -3.17 -13.76
N GLU A 596 -8.15 -4.33 -13.44
CA GLU A 596 -8.43 -5.38 -14.43
C GLU A 596 -9.02 -4.75 -15.69
N GLU A 597 -8.62 -5.20 -16.88
CA GLU A 597 -9.12 -4.71 -18.18
C GLU A 597 -10.66 -4.78 -18.31
N ASN A 598 -11.36 -5.45 -17.36
CA ASN A 598 -12.81 -5.43 -17.21
C ASN A 598 -13.37 -4.25 -16.38
N SER A 599 -12.54 -3.30 -15.96
CA SER A 599 -12.94 -2.13 -15.15
C SER A 599 -12.19 -0.84 -15.51
N LEU A 600 -11.60 -0.78 -16.70
CA LEU A 600 -11.17 0.49 -17.31
C LEU A 600 -12.39 1.25 -17.82
N ASN A 601 -13.01 1.98 -16.89
CA ASN A 601 -14.12 2.90 -17.07
C ASN A 601 -15.38 2.21 -17.65
N PRO A 602 -16.57 2.26 -17.00
CA PRO A 602 -17.78 2.15 -17.81
C PRO A 602 -17.60 3.20 -18.92
N PRO A 603 -17.81 2.88 -20.22
CA PRO A 603 -17.73 3.88 -21.27
C PRO A 603 -18.62 5.02 -20.80
N ARG A 604 -18.00 6.15 -20.40
CA ARG A 604 -18.80 7.32 -20.03
C ARG A 604 -19.49 7.67 -21.32
N LYS A 605 -20.82 7.55 -21.29
CA LYS A 605 -21.66 7.78 -22.44
C LYS A 605 -21.25 9.07 -23.14
N PHE A 606 -21.39 9.11 -24.46
CA PHE A 606 -21.13 10.29 -25.25
C PHE A 606 -21.77 11.51 -24.57
N GLY A 607 -20.94 12.50 -24.23
CA GLY A 607 -21.34 13.53 -23.29
C GLY A 607 -20.61 14.84 -23.52
N LEU A 608 -21.38 15.91 -23.67
CA LEU A 608 -20.90 17.29 -23.68
C LEU A 608 -21.18 17.91 -22.32
N GLU A 609 -20.15 18.31 -21.59
CA GLU A 609 -20.29 18.96 -20.28
C GLU A 609 -20.63 20.45 -20.42
N GLN A 610 -21.10 21.05 -19.32
CA GLN A 610 -21.27 22.50 -19.27
C GLN A 610 -19.89 23.17 -19.27
N ASN A 611 -19.69 24.18 -20.11
CA ASN A 611 -18.42 24.93 -20.14
C ASN A 611 -18.15 25.60 -18.79
N TYR A 612 -16.88 25.69 -18.37
CA TYR A 612 -16.48 26.34 -17.13
C TYR A 612 -15.29 27.29 -17.34
N PRO A 613 -15.34 28.53 -16.81
CA PRO A 613 -16.50 29.15 -16.14
C PRO A 613 -17.69 29.36 -17.10
N ASN A 614 -18.90 29.51 -16.56
CA ASN A 614 -20.09 29.98 -17.29
C ASN A 614 -21.04 30.72 -16.32
N PRO A 615 -21.26 32.03 -16.44
CA PRO A 615 -20.72 32.90 -17.48
C PRO A 615 -19.19 33.05 -17.45
N PHE A 616 -18.56 33.41 -18.57
CA PHE A 616 -17.10 33.48 -18.71
C PHE A 616 -16.62 34.80 -19.30
N ASN A 617 -15.35 35.18 -19.05
CA ASN A 617 -14.72 36.39 -19.58
C ASN A 617 -13.18 36.22 -19.70
N PRO A 618 -12.56 36.36 -20.88
CA PRO A 618 -13.10 36.06 -22.21
C PRO A 618 -12.95 34.56 -22.56
N SER A 619 -12.39 33.73 -21.67
CA SER A 619 -12.09 32.32 -21.96
C SER A 619 -12.87 31.32 -21.10
N THR A 620 -13.23 30.19 -21.70
CA THR A 620 -13.89 29.06 -21.04
C THR A 620 -13.36 27.74 -21.58
N VAL A 621 -13.51 26.66 -20.81
CA VAL A 621 -13.14 25.29 -21.20
C VAL A 621 -14.41 24.48 -21.42
N ILE A 622 -14.47 23.78 -22.55
CA ILE A 622 -15.55 22.85 -22.91
C ILE A 622 -15.01 21.42 -22.76
N ASN A 623 -15.52 20.66 -21.79
CA ASN A 623 -15.19 19.24 -21.64
C ASN A 623 -16.20 18.37 -22.37
N TYR A 624 -15.73 17.27 -22.98
CA TYR A 624 -16.58 16.27 -23.61
C TYR A 624 -15.97 14.87 -23.58
N SER A 625 -16.81 13.84 -23.71
CA SER A 625 -16.39 12.43 -23.71
C SER A 625 -16.84 11.67 -24.95
N LEU A 626 -15.97 10.80 -25.43
CA LEU A 626 -16.19 9.93 -26.59
C LEU A 626 -16.20 8.45 -26.17
N GLU A 627 -17.20 7.71 -26.65
CA GLU A 627 -17.34 6.28 -26.42
C GLU A 627 -16.40 5.45 -27.32
N ASN A 628 -16.11 5.93 -28.52
CA ASN A 628 -15.24 5.29 -29.51
C ASN A 628 -14.38 6.33 -30.23
N PRO A 629 -13.18 5.97 -30.75
CA PRO A 629 -12.42 6.85 -31.62
C PRO A 629 -13.27 7.29 -32.81
N SER A 630 -13.46 8.60 -32.96
CA SER A 630 -14.43 9.17 -33.90
C SER A 630 -13.90 10.46 -34.51
N HIS A 631 -14.38 10.82 -35.70
CA HIS A 631 -14.21 12.18 -36.20
C HIS A 631 -15.11 13.13 -35.40
N VAL A 632 -14.50 14.09 -34.72
CA VAL A 632 -15.16 15.03 -33.82
C VAL A 632 -15.10 16.42 -34.41
N SER A 633 -16.23 17.12 -34.42
CA SER A 633 -16.27 18.57 -34.62
C SER A 633 -16.86 19.28 -33.39
N VAL A 634 -16.12 20.24 -32.83
CA VAL A 634 -16.64 21.17 -31.80
C VAL A 634 -16.72 22.57 -32.39
N LYS A 635 -17.93 23.11 -32.46
CA LYS A 635 -18.22 24.38 -33.14
C LYS A 635 -19.02 25.33 -32.25
N ILE A 636 -18.82 26.63 -32.42
CA ILE A 636 -19.52 27.70 -31.71
C ILE A 636 -20.50 28.40 -32.64
N PHE A 637 -21.71 28.67 -32.14
CA PHE A 637 -22.80 29.33 -32.84
C PHE A 637 -23.32 30.52 -32.04
N ASN A 638 -23.76 31.58 -32.72
CA ASN A 638 -24.46 32.70 -32.08
C ASN A 638 -25.97 32.42 -31.94
N MET A 639 -26.74 33.37 -31.38
CA MET A 639 -28.19 33.21 -31.19
C MET A 639 -29.01 33.07 -32.49
N LEU A 640 -28.45 33.43 -33.64
CA LEU A 640 -29.07 33.26 -34.96
C LEU A 640 -28.74 31.89 -35.58
N GLY A 641 -28.01 31.03 -34.88
CA GLY A 641 -27.55 29.74 -35.41
C GLY A 641 -26.42 29.84 -36.44
N LYS A 642 -25.79 31.02 -36.57
CA LYS A 642 -24.61 31.19 -37.43
C LYS A 642 -23.38 30.64 -36.72
N GLU A 643 -22.63 29.76 -37.38
CA GLU A 643 -21.31 29.32 -36.92
C GLU A 643 -20.35 30.52 -36.85
N VAL A 644 -19.71 30.70 -35.70
CA VAL A 644 -18.79 31.80 -35.44
C VAL A 644 -17.36 31.34 -35.13
N ALA A 645 -17.17 30.07 -34.78
CA ALA A 645 -15.85 29.45 -34.63
C ALA A 645 -15.94 27.93 -34.76
N THR A 646 -14.91 27.29 -35.32
CA THR A 646 -14.65 25.85 -35.20
C THR A 646 -13.45 25.67 -34.29
N LEU A 647 -13.61 24.94 -33.19
CA LEU A 647 -12.55 24.70 -32.20
C LEU A 647 -11.79 23.40 -32.47
N ILE A 648 -12.50 22.37 -32.94
CA ILE A 648 -11.94 21.05 -33.30
C ILE A 648 -12.66 20.55 -34.54
N ASP A 649 -11.92 19.94 -35.47
CA ASP A 649 -12.44 19.19 -36.61
C ASP A 649 -11.42 18.11 -37.05
N LYS A 650 -11.36 17.00 -36.30
CA LYS A 650 -10.38 15.92 -36.53
C LYS A 650 -10.79 14.59 -35.87
N ILE A 651 -10.08 13.52 -36.20
CA ILE A 651 -10.21 12.24 -35.49
C ILE A 651 -9.62 12.37 -34.08
N MET A 652 -10.40 11.98 -33.07
CA MET A 652 -10.02 11.97 -31.66
C MET A 652 -10.09 10.54 -31.10
N SER A 653 -9.23 10.20 -30.16
CA SER A 653 -9.24 8.93 -29.42
C SER A 653 -10.45 8.82 -28.49
N LEU A 654 -10.82 7.61 -28.06
CA LEU A 654 -11.84 7.44 -27.02
C LEU A 654 -11.39 8.08 -25.69
N GLY A 655 -12.33 8.58 -24.88
CA GLY A 655 -12.00 9.17 -23.57
C GLY A 655 -12.53 10.59 -23.36
N GLN A 656 -12.05 11.24 -22.30
CA GLN A 656 -12.36 12.63 -21.96
C GLN A 656 -11.43 13.57 -22.73
N HIS A 657 -12.00 14.65 -23.22
CA HIS A 657 -11.32 15.69 -23.98
C HIS A 657 -11.76 17.04 -23.47
N ASN A 658 -10.92 18.04 -23.64
CA ASN A 658 -11.31 19.42 -23.40
C ASN A 658 -10.83 20.32 -24.54
N VAL A 659 -11.54 21.42 -24.74
CA VAL A 659 -11.14 22.46 -25.68
C VAL A 659 -11.43 23.82 -25.09
N GLN A 660 -10.44 24.71 -25.13
CA GLN A 660 -10.60 26.09 -24.67
C GLN A 660 -11.14 26.95 -25.81
N TRP A 661 -12.12 27.81 -25.50
CA TRP A 661 -12.54 28.89 -26.38
C TRP A 661 -12.14 30.23 -25.76
N ASN A 662 -11.32 31.01 -26.49
CA ASN A 662 -11.03 32.41 -26.17
C ASN A 662 -11.89 33.32 -27.06
N ALA A 663 -12.83 34.04 -26.44
CA ALA A 663 -13.83 34.85 -27.12
C ALA A 663 -13.49 36.37 -27.13
N GLN A 664 -12.22 36.75 -27.03
CA GLN A 664 -11.78 38.16 -26.90
C GLN A 664 -12.25 39.10 -28.04
N GLY A 665 -12.60 38.55 -29.21
CA GLY A 665 -13.17 39.28 -30.36
C GLY A 665 -14.70 39.22 -30.51
N PHE A 666 -15.42 38.61 -29.58
CA PHE A 666 -16.87 38.40 -29.66
C PHE A 666 -17.63 39.31 -28.69
N SER A 667 -18.88 39.67 -29.03
CA SER A 667 -19.75 40.51 -28.20
C SER A 667 -20.32 39.74 -27.01
N SER A 668 -20.50 40.38 -25.85
CA SER A 668 -21.21 39.79 -24.71
C SER A 668 -22.59 39.27 -25.13
N GLY A 669 -22.98 38.12 -24.59
CA GLY A 669 -24.26 37.50 -24.95
C GLY A 669 -24.25 35.98 -24.87
N VAL A 670 -25.32 35.39 -25.38
CA VAL A 670 -25.52 33.95 -25.39
C VAL A 670 -24.92 33.34 -26.66
N TYR A 671 -24.13 32.29 -26.47
CA TYR A 671 -23.60 31.45 -27.53
C TYR A 671 -23.98 29.99 -27.28
N PHE A 672 -23.89 29.18 -28.32
CA PHE A 672 -24.07 27.74 -28.25
C PHE A 672 -22.80 27.05 -28.74
N TYR A 673 -22.38 26.01 -28.06
CA TYR A 673 -21.32 25.13 -28.55
C TYR A 673 -21.91 23.75 -28.84
N GLN A 674 -21.50 23.17 -29.96
CA GLN A 674 -22.00 21.90 -30.45
C GLN A 674 -20.84 20.92 -30.61
N LEU A 675 -21.01 19.73 -30.06
CA LEU A 675 -20.19 18.56 -30.29
C LEU A 675 -20.93 17.65 -31.28
N LYS A 676 -20.24 17.25 -32.35
CA LYS A 676 -20.76 16.30 -33.33
C LYS A 676 -19.75 15.18 -33.58
N THR A 677 -20.24 13.95 -33.59
CA THR A 677 -19.49 12.73 -33.94
C THR A 677 -20.37 11.76 -34.71
N GLY A 678 -20.05 11.49 -35.98
CA GLY A 678 -20.92 10.71 -36.86
C GLY A 678 -22.34 11.30 -36.90
N ASP A 679 -23.31 10.51 -36.46
CA ASP A 679 -24.74 10.88 -36.41
C ASP A 679 -25.17 11.53 -35.07
N ILE A 680 -24.31 11.57 -34.06
CA ILE A 680 -24.64 12.09 -32.73
C ILE A 680 -24.25 13.56 -32.63
N ILE A 681 -25.21 14.40 -32.23
CA ILE A 681 -25.03 15.84 -32.05
C ILE A 681 -25.53 16.24 -30.65
N GLN A 682 -24.70 16.92 -29.87
CA GLN A 682 -25.07 17.54 -28.60
C GLN A 682 -24.72 19.02 -28.63
N THR A 683 -25.62 19.87 -28.14
CA THR A 683 -25.43 21.32 -28.10
C THR A 683 -25.71 21.85 -26.70
N LYS A 684 -24.88 22.78 -26.22
CA LYS A 684 -25.06 23.45 -24.93
C LYS A 684 -24.89 24.95 -25.04
N LYS A 685 -25.52 25.67 -24.10
CA LYS A 685 -25.56 27.13 -24.04
C LYS A 685 -24.44 27.64 -23.15
N MET A 686 -23.78 28.73 -23.54
CA MET A 686 -22.81 29.47 -22.74
C MET A 686 -23.08 30.97 -22.80
N VAL A 687 -22.62 31.71 -21.78
CA VAL A 687 -22.82 33.15 -21.64
C VAL A 687 -21.46 33.83 -21.53
N LEU A 688 -21.13 34.63 -22.54
CA LEU A 688 -19.95 35.50 -22.51
C LEU A 688 -20.30 36.79 -21.79
N LEU A 689 -19.59 37.08 -20.70
CA LEU A 689 -19.58 38.37 -20.04
C LEU A 689 -18.32 39.12 -20.49
N ARG A 690 -18.48 40.41 -20.71
CA ARG A 690 -17.37 41.31 -20.94
C ARG A 690 -17.57 42.54 -20.09
#